data_AF-A0AA40VEK0-F1
#
_entry.id   AF-A0AA40VEK0-F1
#
_cell.length_a   1.000
_cell.length_b   1.000
_cell.length_c   1.000
_cell.angle_alpha   90.00
_cell.angle_beta   90.00
_cell.angle_gamma   90.00
#
_symmetry.space_group_name_H-M   'P 1'
#
loop_
_entity.id
_entity.type
_entity.pdbx_description
1 polymer ?
#
loop_
_entity_poly.entity_id
_entity_poly.type
_entity_poly.pdbx_seq_one_letter_code
_entity_poly.pdbx_strand_id
1 'polypeptide(L)'
;MDQIDERAGTEASDQDGGAAGLRPAAFRYAGGAGPGGGEGLHRIAPNNRFARVGLSFARLRPGAWACLQFGLAFDEDEAAALALDCAAAGFDFLAADGSSLDLDHVPGLARSLLDPQVAWIPGPALLGAASFRIAFRVPDQASGLVVTLRSWRNSRDFTVADPVLRQGEPDRGPAPLRRRLGGKGLRFVYALAEDIALVLRGQIYAARADEHAARVRLVYRNGEGGDIAPPYAGAVSVPGLGAVINLSAQPQARRFTLTLRPPPGAASIELDFGVWEDAEAPPEVELIGLPELALEDAFRLESLCDDDVLDAPAFLARLADRLGLPEGVPASWLASPGASTAPILAPARELRSGPDRSARIEGDRVILSLAGLPDWTLPDGPDWREDPFRSVAWRLVYQSLSWLLPLAASPGDADHVRSIATAWSRANPWGQPADGLSLHPAALAPRGEVLARLSTEGAVTEAAVAARSALAAEAARHGFALAEIVGQNTLARALHGLQAAAALLAVARALPGFAFAPHWDTLARDSLTHGFDALLPEDGAFTEASPVRRLDLLSHGQAIAAALGETEPGPTIGRRTEAALPGLAGLLDPSGRLPPFGDAPADLDPAAWIARLAAPDRDLVAERDTAPSPEARTAGMLAMRHDGMERGWGHFALTYAAQSPQGHRDCTSFTFATGSRRWIVEGGGAEGVEVGAARHHLLSARAHNVAIPDGREPVVGTGDVTARLALEGATALRLSTTVHGPDYAHARLFLVLDDLSGMAVIDRFAWAGRTIAFEGLLHLPPDALVALTGARRALAQQDGRRLDFVAVPLKGQAAGLDLTIGRNDRPHAMQGFCATGAGGLRPAPVLRYAFTGRDAVCGGVVLAADAAAEQRLVRLLGEGEVGRLLET
;
A
#
# COMPACT_ATOMS: atom_id res chain seq x y z
N MET A 1 34.39 10.03 6.58
CA MET A 1 35.70 9.40 6.30
C MET A 1 35.44 7.90 6.35
N ASP A 2 35.18 7.32 5.18
CA ASP A 2 34.71 5.94 5.04
C ASP A 2 35.90 5.00 5.22
N GLN A 3 35.78 4.04 6.15
CA GLN A 3 36.80 3.03 6.36
C GLN A 3 36.50 1.86 5.41
N ILE A 4 37.24 1.75 4.32
CA ILE A 4 37.15 0.65 3.36
C ILE A 4 37.95 -0.53 3.93
N ASP A 5 37.27 -1.60 4.32
CA ASP A 5 37.91 -2.86 4.74
C ASP A 5 37.38 -3.97 3.82
N GLU A 6 38.09 -4.22 2.70
CA GLU A 6 37.77 -5.29 1.75
C GLU A 6 38.26 -6.63 2.30
N ARG A 7 37.38 -7.40 2.96
CA ARG A 7 37.64 -8.81 3.27
C ARG A 7 36.75 -9.69 2.41
N ALA A 8 37.37 -10.46 1.51
CA ALA A 8 36.71 -11.46 0.69
C ALA A 8 36.25 -12.65 1.54
N GLY A 9 34.98 -13.05 1.42
CA GLY A 9 34.46 -14.26 2.07
C GLY A 9 34.93 -15.53 1.35
N THR A 10 35.32 -16.55 2.12
CA THR A 10 35.78 -17.86 1.64
C THR A 10 34.63 -18.67 1.01
N GLU A 11 34.80 -19.14 -0.22
CA GLU A 11 33.87 -20.07 -0.88
C GLU A 11 33.89 -21.45 -0.20
N ALA A 12 32.75 -21.93 0.29
CA ALA A 12 32.57 -23.29 0.77
C ALA A 12 31.80 -24.13 -0.25
N SER A 13 32.26 -25.36 -0.44
CA SER A 13 31.90 -26.32 -1.51
C SER A 13 30.41 -26.68 -1.61
N ASP A 14 29.93 -26.71 -2.86
CA ASP A 14 28.65 -27.24 -3.32
C ASP A 14 28.53 -28.76 -3.11
N GLN A 15 28.03 -29.22 -1.96
CA GLN A 15 27.46 -30.57 -1.80
C GLN A 15 26.35 -30.58 -0.74
N ASP A 16 25.13 -30.19 -1.13
CA ASP A 16 23.89 -30.79 -0.63
C ASP A 16 22.69 -30.27 -1.45
N GLY A 17 21.81 -31.16 -1.91
CA GLY A 17 20.75 -30.91 -2.90
C GLY A 17 19.55 -30.06 -2.44
N GLY A 18 19.80 -28.84 -1.94
CA GLY A 18 18.80 -27.78 -1.80
C GLY A 18 19.29 -26.50 -2.49
N ALA A 19 18.43 -25.51 -2.70
CA ALA A 19 18.85 -24.21 -3.24
C ALA A 19 19.96 -23.61 -2.35
N ALA A 20 21.23 -23.66 -2.81
CA ALA A 20 22.36 -23.14 -2.08
C ALA A 20 22.17 -21.63 -1.86
N GLY A 21 22.19 -21.20 -0.59
CA GLY A 21 22.01 -19.79 -0.24
C GLY A 21 23.28 -18.99 -0.54
N LEU A 22 23.12 -17.81 -1.14
CA LEU A 22 24.22 -16.89 -1.39
C LEU A 22 24.63 -16.19 -0.09
N ARG A 23 25.93 -16.21 0.23
CA ARG A 23 26.52 -15.37 1.27
C ARG A 23 26.97 -14.03 0.67
N PRO A 24 27.06 -12.95 1.47
CA PRO A 24 27.61 -11.69 0.99
C PRO A 24 29.05 -11.88 0.49
N ALA A 25 29.34 -11.35 -0.69
CA ALA A 25 30.69 -11.34 -1.26
C ALA A 25 31.58 -10.27 -0.62
N ALA A 26 30.98 -9.17 -0.14
CA ALA A 26 31.68 -8.06 0.49
C ALA A 26 30.78 -7.34 1.52
N PHE A 27 31.43 -6.62 2.44
CA PHE A 27 30.81 -5.86 3.52
C PHE A 27 31.35 -4.43 3.53
N ARG A 28 30.53 -3.43 3.87
CA ARG A 28 30.95 -2.03 4.06
C ARG A 28 30.30 -1.44 5.30
N TYR A 29 31.05 -0.72 6.13
CA TYR A 29 30.53 -0.11 7.36
C TYR A 29 30.57 1.41 7.29
N ALA A 30 29.60 2.07 7.93
CA ALA A 30 29.61 3.52 8.10
C ALA A 30 28.90 3.94 9.40
N GLY A 31 29.16 5.17 9.83
CA GLY A 31 28.40 5.86 10.89
C GLY A 31 28.44 5.21 12.27
N GLY A 32 29.48 4.44 12.58
CA GLY A 32 29.62 3.74 13.87
C GLY A 32 29.25 2.25 13.82
N ALA A 33 28.83 1.73 12.67
CA ALA A 33 28.74 0.28 12.46
C ALA A 33 30.14 -0.34 12.29
N GLY A 34 30.26 -1.64 12.57
CA GLY A 34 31.52 -2.37 12.44
C GLY A 34 31.38 -3.88 12.61
N PRO A 35 32.49 -4.62 12.62
CA PRO A 35 32.50 -6.05 12.92
C PRO A 35 31.97 -6.31 14.34
N GLY A 36 31.15 -7.35 14.50
CA GLY A 36 30.54 -7.70 15.80
C GLY A 36 31.37 -8.61 16.71
N GLY A 37 32.61 -8.93 16.32
CA GLY A 37 33.53 -9.77 17.12
C GLY A 37 33.63 -11.24 16.68
N GLY A 38 32.88 -11.65 15.65
CA GLY A 38 32.96 -12.96 15.01
C GLY A 38 32.81 -12.85 13.48
N GLU A 39 33.21 -13.88 12.74
CA GLU A 39 32.98 -13.95 11.29
C GLU A 39 31.47 -13.96 11.02
N GLY A 40 31.01 -13.17 10.02
CA GLY A 40 29.58 -13.06 9.69
C GLY A 40 28.72 -12.28 10.70
N LEU A 41 29.34 -11.70 11.74
CA LEU A 41 28.66 -10.90 12.76
C LEU A 41 28.93 -9.41 12.55
N HIS A 42 27.88 -8.60 12.51
CA HIS A 42 27.94 -7.17 12.27
C HIS A 42 27.26 -6.41 13.41
N ARG A 43 27.86 -5.34 13.89
CA ARG A 43 27.32 -4.45 14.94
C ARG A 43 26.89 -3.13 14.32
N ILE A 44 25.71 -2.65 14.68
CA ILE A 44 25.16 -1.36 14.23
C ILE A 44 24.81 -0.52 15.46
N ALA A 45 25.46 0.63 15.58
CA ALA A 45 25.25 1.59 16.68
C ALA A 45 23.97 2.43 16.48
N PRO A 46 23.38 3.01 17.53
CA PRO A 46 22.27 3.95 17.41
C PRO A 46 22.77 5.28 16.84
N ASN A 47 22.32 5.63 15.64
CA ASN A 47 22.73 6.88 14.96
C ASN A 47 21.75 7.29 13.86
N ASN A 48 20.44 7.30 14.14
CA ASN A 48 19.38 7.92 13.32
C ASN A 48 19.63 7.85 11.79
N ARG A 49 19.80 6.64 11.24
CA ARG A 49 20.09 6.32 9.82
C ARG A 49 21.54 6.30 9.31
N PHE A 50 22.49 6.88 10.03
CA PHE A 50 23.87 7.01 9.58
C PHE A 50 24.70 5.75 9.86
N ALA A 51 24.45 5.06 10.97
CA ALA A 51 25.09 3.78 11.27
C ALA A 51 24.50 2.69 10.39
N ARG A 52 25.35 2.02 9.59
CA ARG A 52 24.91 1.01 8.63
C ARG A 52 25.99 0.01 8.23
N VAL A 53 25.56 -1.20 7.88
CA VAL A 53 26.36 -2.21 7.17
C VAL A 53 25.73 -2.48 5.80
N GLY A 54 26.54 -2.41 4.74
CA GLY A 54 26.17 -2.81 3.39
C GLY A 54 26.67 -4.21 3.08
N LEU A 55 25.80 -5.08 2.58
CA LEU A 55 26.03 -6.48 2.23
C LEU A 55 25.85 -6.67 0.73
N SER A 56 26.90 -7.07 0.01
CA SER A 56 26.83 -7.24 -1.46
C SER A 56 26.57 -8.69 -1.84
N PHE A 57 25.52 -8.96 -2.61
CA PHE A 57 25.19 -10.25 -3.21
C PHE A 57 25.34 -10.16 -4.73
N ALA A 58 25.97 -11.16 -5.33
CA ALA A 58 26.16 -11.29 -6.78
C ALA A 58 25.45 -12.54 -7.30
N ARG A 59 25.30 -12.66 -8.62
CA ARG A 59 24.66 -13.82 -9.28
C ARG A 59 23.19 -13.99 -8.86
N LEU A 60 22.45 -12.88 -8.85
CA LEU A 60 21.01 -12.94 -8.69
C LEU A 60 20.37 -13.65 -9.88
N ARG A 61 19.27 -14.38 -9.62
CA ARG A 61 18.41 -14.96 -10.63
C ARG A 61 17.26 -13.99 -10.94
N PRO A 62 17.23 -13.36 -12.11
CA PRO A 62 16.15 -12.46 -12.49
C PRO A 62 14.79 -13.13 -12.39
N GLY A 63 13.79 -12.41 -11.88
CA GLY A 63 12.41 -12.88 -11.73
C GLY A 63 12.18 -13.91 -10.63
N ALA A 64 13.21 -14.41 -9.95
CA ALA A 64 13.04 -15.35 -8.85
C ALA A 64 12.49 -14.67 -7.60
N TRP A 65 11.64 -15.39 -6.85
CA TRP A 65 11.35 -15.02 -5.46
C TRP A 65 12.56 -15.38 -4.60
N ALA A 66 13.13 -14.37 -3.96
CA ALA A 66 14.25 -14.50 -3.06
C ALA A 66 13.82 -14.23 -1.62
N CYS A 67 14.56 -14.80 -0.67
CA CYS A 67 14.36 -14.61 0.75
C CYS A 67 15.70 -14.35 1.43
N LEU A 68 15.89 -13.12 1.92
CA LEU A 68 17.01 -12.75 2.77
C LEU A 68 16.71 -13.20 4.20
N GLN A 69 17.64 -13.96 4.79
CA GLN A 69 17.55 -14.47 6.15
C GLN A 69 18.78 -14.03 6.96
N PHE A 70 18.59 -13.60 8.20
CA PHE A 70 19.68 -13.29 9.14
C PHE A 70 19.22 -13.37 10.60
N GLY A 71 20.16 -13.57 11.51
CA GLY A 71 19.95 -13.46 12.96
C GLY A 71 19.96 -12.00 13.40
N LEU A 72 19.14 -11.68 14.40
CA LEU A 72 19.08 -10.37 15.05
C LEU A 72 19.23 -10.55 16.56
N ALA A 73 20.08 -9.72 17.18
CA ALA A 73 20.12 -9.59 18.63
C ALA A 73 20.26 -8.12 19.00
N PHE A 74 19.31 -7.63 19.81
CA PHE A 74 19.28 -6.27 20.35
C PHE A 74 19.71 -6.29 21.81
N ASP A 75 20.15 -5.14 22.30
CA ASP A 75 20.30 -4.88 23.74
C ASP A 75 18.94 -5.04 24.47
N GLU A 76 18.97 -5.58 25.69
CA GLU A 76 17.77 -5.82 26.50
C GLU A 76 17.04 -4.51 26.88
N ASP A 77 17.77 -3.40 26.94
CA ASP A 77 17.26 -2.07 27.32
C ASP A 77 16.75 -1.23 26.12
N GLU A 78 16.53 -1.82 24.94
CA GLU A 78 16.09 -1.08 23.75
C GLU A 78 14.73 -0.38 23.97
N ALA A 79 14.72 0.96 23.98
CA ALA A 79 13.52 1.77 24.21
C ALA A 79 12.46 1.60 23.10
N ALA A 80 12.87 1.29 21.86
CA ALA A 80 11.99 1.06 20.73
C ALA A 80 11.51 -0.40 20.62
N ALA A 81 11.44 -1.15 21.73
CA ALA A 81 11.13 -2.58 21.74
C ALA A 81 9.82 -2.98 21.03
N LEU A 82 8.81 -2.10 21.04
CA LEU A 82 7.48 -2.32 20.44
C LEU A 82 7.27 -1.54 19.13
N ALA A 83 8.30 -0.87 18.61
CA ALA A 83 8.20 -0.20 17.32
C ALA A 83 8.13 -1.22 16.18
N LEU A 84 7.27 -1.00 15.19
CA LEU A 84 7.19 -1.84 13.99
C LEU A 84 8.35 -1.56 13.01
N ASP A 85 9.01 -0.42 13.19
CA ASP A 85 10.11 0.11 12.40
C ASP A 85 11.30 0.47 13.32
N CYS A 86 11.77 -0.47 14.14
CA CYS A 86 12.93 -0.21 15.02
C CYS A 86 14.23 0.02 14.21
N ALA A 87 14.44 -0.79 13.17
CA ALA A 87 15.56 -0.71 12.24
C ALA A 87 15.07 -0.84 10.79
N ALA A 88 15.95 -0.62 9.81
CA ALA A 88 15.61 -0.69 8.40
C ALA A 88 16.60 -1.53 7.58
N ALA A 89 16.08 -2.27 6.61
CA ALA A 89 16.84 -2.92 5.56
C ALA A 89 16.56 -2.23 4.21
N GLY A 90 17.55 -1.50 3.71
CA GLY A 90 17.53 -0.90 2.38
C GLY A 90 18.01 -1.88 1.31
N PHE A 91 17.42 -1.83 0.12
CA PHE A 91 17.73 -2.71 -1.01
C PHE A 91 18.05 -1.86 -2.24
N ASP A 92 19.25 -2.06 -2.79
CA ASP A 92 19.72 -1.43 -4.01
C ASP A 92 20.09 -2.52 -5.03
N PHE A 93 19.24 -2.72 -6.02
CA PHE A 93 19.44 -3.72 -7.07
C PHE A 93 20.39 -3.20 -8.12
N LEU A 94 21.27 -4.06 -8.61
CA LEU A 94 22.32 -3.68 -9.54
C LEU A 94 22.15 -4.39 -10.90
N ALA A 95 22.31 -3.63 -11.99
CA ALA A 95 22.44 -4.18 -13.34
C ALA A 95 23.76 -4.95 -13.51
N ALA A 96 23.95 -5.59 -14.68
CA ALA A 96 25.14 -6.37 -15.00
C ALA A 96 26.45 -5.56 -14.99
N ASP A 97 26.37 -4.26 -15.24
CA ASP A 97 27.50 -3.33 -15.20
C ASP A 97 27.76 -2.73 -13.79
N GLY A 98 26.97 -3.14 -12.80
CA GLY A 98 27.06 -2.66 -11.42
C GLY A 98 26.30 -1.35 -11.15
N SER A 99 25.59 -0.78 -12.12
CA SER A 99 24.76 0.40 -11.92
C SER A 99 23.52 0.09 -11.08
N SER A 100 23.15 1.00 -10.17
CA SER A 100 21.95 0.92 -9.34
C SER A 100 20.68 1.03 -10.21
N LEU A 101 19.66 0.22 -9.92
CA LEU A 101 18.37 0.19 -10.60
C LEU A 101 17.31 0.84 -9.71
N ASP A 102 16.93 2.05 -10.07
CA ASP A 102 15.99 2.86 -9.31
C ASP A 102 14.52 2.59 -9.67
N LEU A 103 14.10 1.35 -9.47
CA LEU A 103 12.79 0.87 -9.89
C LEU A 103 11.66 1.53 -9.07
N ASP A 104 10.54 1.87 -9.71
CA ASP A 104 9.31 2.33 -9.04
C ASP A 104 8.83 1.34 -7.97
N HIS A 105 8.99 0.04 -8.25
CA HIS A 105 8.43 -1.02 -7.44
C HIS A 105 9.22 -2.31 -7.57
N VAL A 106 9.43 -2.94 -6.42
CA VAL A 106 9.89 -4.33 -6.32
C VAL A 106 8.89 -5.09 -5.47
N PRO A 107 8.18 -6.12 -6.00
CA PRO A 107 7.23 -6.90 -5.22
C PRO A 107 7.90 -7.45 -3.96
N GLY A 108 7.28 -7.24 -2.80
CA GLY A 108 7.84 -7.60 -1.50
C GLY A 108 8.61 -6.50 -0.77
N LEU A 109 8.85 -5.35 -1.39
CA LEU A 109 9.51 -4.20 -0.77
C LEU A 109 8.70 -2.91 -0.93
N ALA A 110 8.99 -1.92 -0.08
CA ALA A 110 8.37 -0.60 -0.14
C ALA A 110 9.35 0.43 -0.73
N ARG A 111 8.82 1.46 -1.39
CA ARG A 111 9.61 2.60 -1.87
C ARG A 111 10.00 3.52 -0.72
N SER A 112 11.20 4.09 -0.76
CA SER A 112 11.70 5.07 0.23
C SER A 112 12.56 6.12 -0.46
N LEU A 113 12.75 7.27 0.19
CA LEU A 113 13.66 8.34 -0.28
C LEU A 113 15.12 8.07 0.09
N LEU A 114 15.37 7.28 1.14
CA LEU A 114 16.71 7.07 1.68
C LEU A 114 17.46 5.91 1.01
N ASP A 115 16.73 4.85 0.74
CA ASP A 115 17.16 3.68 -0.02
C ASP A 115 16.14 3.46 -1.14
N PRO A 116 16.54 3.00 -2.35
CA PRO A 116 15.60 2.81 -3.45
C PRO A 116 14.42 1.92 -3.05
N GLN A 117 14.65 0.88 -2.27
CA GLN A 117 13.63 0.01 -1.71
C GLN A 117 13.94 -0.29 -0.25
N VAL A 118 12.92 -0.53 0.59
CA VAL A 118 13.07 -0.74 2.03
C VAL A 118 12.14 -1.82 2.58
N ALA A 119 12.58 -2.50 3.62
CA ALA A 119 11.76 -3.28 4.54
C ALA A 119 12.06 -2.87 5.99
N TRP A 120 11.00 -2.77 6.80
CA TRP A 120 11.10 -2.38 8.21
C TRP A 120 11.33 -3.59 9.11
N ILE A 121 12.21 -3.42 10.09
CA ILE A 121 12.55 -4.46 11.07
C ILE A 121 11.90 -4.04 12.41
N PRO A 122 11.01 -4.86 12.99
CA PRO A 122 10.36 -4.53 14.25
C PRO A 122 11.32 -4.64 15.43
N GLY A 123 10.96 -4.03 16.55
CA GLY A 123 11.73 -4.05 17.78
C GLY A 123 11.78 -5.43 18.45
N PRO A 124 12.74 -5.66 19.36
CA PRO A 124 13.03 -6.98 19.93
C PRO A 124 11.85 -7.65 20.65
N ALA A 125 10.91 -6.90 21.25
CA ALA A 125 9.77 -7.52 21.93
C ALA A 125 8.79 -8.18 20.94
N LEU A 126 8.80 -7.73 19.67
CA LEU A 126 8.00 -8.23 18.57
C LEU A 126 8.73 -9.27 17.72
N LEU A 127 9.99 -9.57 18.03
CA LEU A 127 10.78 -10.61 17.35
C LEU A 127 10.76 -11.92 18.14
N GLY A 128 10.57 -13.03 17.42
CA GLY A 128 10.76 -14.37 17.96
C GLY A 128 12.23 -14.82 17.91
N ALA A 129 12.52 -16.03 18.40
CA ALA A 129 13.86 -16.61 18.38
C ALA A 129 14.34 -17.10 16.99
N ALA A 130 13.44 -17.16 16.01
CA ALA A 130 13.78 -17.58 14.65
C ALA A 130 14.52 -16.47 13.89
N SER A 131 15.31 -16.84 12.88
CA SER A 131 15.93 -15.85 11.98
C SER A 131 14.88 -14.96 11.33
N PHE A 132 15.19 -13.66 11.25
CA PHE A 132 14.36 -12.71 10.54
C PHE A 132 14.45 -12.96 9.03
N ARG A 133 13.33 -12.78 8.32
CA ARG A 133 13.23 -13.07 6.89
C ARG A 133 12.52 -11.95 6.14
N ILE A 134 13.06 -11.57 5.00
CA ILE A 134 12.49 -10.59 4.08
C ILE A 134 12.46 -11.24 2.70
N ALA A 135 11.28 -11.31 2.08
CA ALA A 135 11.11 -11.89 0.76
C ALA A 135 10.66 -10.84 -0.27
N PHE A 136 11.15 -11.02 -1.49
CA PHE A 136 10.92 -10.10 -2.59
C PHE A 136 11.14 -10.81 -3.94
N ARG A 137 10.53 -10.29 -5.00
CA ARG A 137 10.79 -10.74 -6.37
C ARG A 137 12.00 -9.99 -6.92
N VAL A 138 13.04 -10.71 -7.34
CA VAL A 138 14.22 -10.11 -7.98
C VAL A 138 13.80 -9.44 -9.29
N PRO A 139 14.15 -8.17 -9.54
CA PRO A 139 13.85 -7.49 -10.79
C PRO A 139 14.48 -8.18 -12.00
N ASP A 140 13.82 -8.10 -13.15
CA ASP A 140 14.26 -8.82 -14.36
C ASP A 140 15.59 -8.27 -14.91
N GLN A 141 15.93 -7.01 -14.62
CA GLN A 141 17.17 -6.36 -15.01
C GLN A 141 18.33 -6.61 -14.02
N ALA A 142 18.06 -7.16 -12.83
CA ALA A 142 19.02 -7.21 -11.74
C ALA A 142 19.95 -8.43 -11.83
N SER A 143 21.26 -8.20 -11.66
CA SER A 143 22.30 -9.23 -11.58
C SER A 143 23.00 -9.26 -10.21
N GLY A 144 22.92 -8.16 -9.46
CA GLY A 144 23.47 -7.99 -8.12
C GLY A 144 22.52 -7.23 -7.20
N LEU A 145 22.81 -7.24 -5.90
CA LEU A 145 22.05 -6.54 -4.86
C LEU A 145 23.00 -6.08 -3.75
N VAL A 146 22.82 -4.84 -3.30
CA VAL A 146 23.38 -4.35 -2.05
C VAL A 146 22.25 -4.20 -1.04
N VAL A 147 22.34 -4.93 0.08
CA VAL A 147 21.43 -4.78 1.21
C VAL A 147 22.10 -3.92 2.27
N THR A 148 21.48 -2.81 2.64
CA THR A 148 21.96 -1.92 3.70
C THR A 148 21.13 -2.11 4.97
N LEU A 149 21.68 -2.74 6.00
CA LEU A 149 21.05 -2.82 7.32
C LEU A 149 21.50 -1.61 8.14
N ARG A 150 20.55 -0.80 8.61
CA ARG A 150 20.84 0.51 9.22
C ARG A 150 20.05 0.77 10.49
N SER A 151 20.65 1.61 11.34
CA SER A 151 19.98 2.23 12.49
C SER A 151 18.80 3.09 12.03
N TRP A 152 17.72 3.14 12.81
CA TRP A 152 16.57 4.00 12.51
C TRP A 152 16.00 4.62 13.78
N ARG A 153 15.23 3.86 14.57
CA ARG A 153 14.69 4.28 15.89
C ARG A 153 15.37 3.60 17.07
N ASN A 154 16.25 2.63 16.80
CA ASN A 154 17.01 1.94 17.84
C ASN A 154 17.79 2.95 18.69
N SER A 155 17.67 2.80 20.00
CA SER A 155 18.34 3.60 21.02
C SER A 155 19.61 2.92 21.56
N ARG A 156 19.77 1.63 21.27
CA ARG A 156 20.95 0.81 21.62
C ARG A 156 21.52 0.13 20.38
N ASP A 157 22.67 -0.52 20.58
CA ASP A 157 23.28 -1.32 19.53
C ASP A 157 22.45 -2.56 19.24
N PHE A 158 22.51 -3.02 18.00
CA PHE A 158 22.06 -4.35 17.64
C PHE A 158 23.05 -5.04 16.72
N THR A 159 22.98 -6.37 16.70
CA THR A 159 23.84 -7.22 15.90
C THR A 159 23.06 -8.00 14.86
N VAL A 160 23.70 -8.20 13.71
CA VAL A 160 23.21 -8.99 12.60
C VAL A 160 24.17 -10.16 12.41
N ALA A 161 23.64 -11.38 12.38
CA ALA A 161 24.43 -12.60 12.22
C ALA A 161 24.03 -13.38 10.95
N ASP A 162 25.02 -13.95 10.28
CA ASP A 162 24.87 -14.95 9.22
C ASP A 162 23.84 -14.58 8.12
N PRO A 163 23.98 -13.40 7.47
CA PRO A 163 23.10 -13.04 6.37
C PRO A 163 23.25 -14.02 5.20
N VAL A 164 22.12 -14.56 4.73
CA VAL A 164 22.05 -15.48 3.59
C VAL A 164 20.88 -15.09 2.70
N LEU A 165 21.12 -15.00 1.39
CA LEU A 165 20.08 -14.80 0.39
C LEU A 165 19.75 -16.11 -0.30
N ARG A 166 18.55 -16.63 -0.06
CA ARG A 166 18.03 -17.82 -0.74
C ARG A 166 17.24 -17.41 -1.96
N GLN A 167 17.38 -18.14 -3.07
CA GLN A 167 16.70 -17.84 -4.33
C GLN A 167 15.93 -19.06 -4.81
N GLY A 168 14.65 -18.86 -5.14
CA GLY A 168 13.79 -19.88 -5.72
C GLY A 168 13.92 -19.94 -7.25
N GLU A 169 12.95 -20.63 -7.86
CA GLU A 169 12.77 -20.59 -9.30
C GLU A 169 12.16 -19.24 -9.74
N PRO A 170 12.44 -18.79 -10.98
CA PRO A 170 11.76 -17.65 -11.57
C PRO A 170 10.24 -17.78 -11.47
N ASP A 171 9.61 -16.73 -10.97
CA ASP A 171 8.15 -16.66 -10.88
C ASP A 171 7.53 -16.72 -12.28
N ARG A 172 6.38 -17.38 -12.38
CA ARG A 172 5.57 -17.43 -13.61
C ARG A 172 4.54 -16.30 -13.67
N GLY A 173 4.38 -15.55 -12.58
CA GLY A 173 3.51 -14.38 -12.51
C GLY A 173 3.88 -13.28 -13.52
N PRO A 174 2.95 -12.34 -13.79
CA PRO A 174 3.20 -11.24 -14.72
C PRO A 174 4.39 -10.40 -14.26
N ALA A 175 5.29 -10.12 -15.20
CA ALA A 175 6.43 -9.24 -14.94
C ALA A 175 5.92 -7.81 -14.62
N PRO A 176 6.62 -7.06 -13.74
CA PRO A 176 6.33 -5.65 -13.54
C PRO A 176 6.33 -4.88 -14.87
N LEU A 177 5.51 -3.83 -14.98
CA LEU A 177 5.41 -3.00 -16.19
C LEU A 177 6.78 -2.44 -16.57
N ARG A 178 7.22 -2.71 -17.81
CA ARG A 178 8.46 -2.19 -18.40
C ARG A 178 8.13 -1.08 -19.39
N ARG A 179 8.77 0.09 -19.25
CA ARG A 179 8.55 1.26 -20.11
C ARG A 179 9.62 1.32 -21.22
N ARG A 180 9.44 0.48 -22.23
CA ARG A 180 10.37 0.39 -23.39
C ARG A 180 10.28 1.64 -24.26
N LEU A 181 11.43 2.15 -24.70
CA LEU A 181 11.54 3.36 -25.54
C LEU A 181 11.59 3.08 -27.05
N GLY A 182 11.57 1.80 -27.46
CA GLY A 182 11.46 1.40 -28.86
C GLY A 182 10.06 1.66 -29.44
N GLY A 183 9.97 1.82 -30.76
CA GLY A 183 8.70 2.03 -31.46
C GLY A 183 8.21 3.48 -31.35
N LYS A 184 6.99 3.69 -30.80
CA LYS A 184 6.36 5.02 -30.71
C LYS A 184 6.95 5.93 -29.61
N GLY A 185 7.83 5.40 -28.76
CA GLY A 185 8.39 6.15 -27.62
C GLY A 185 7.38 6.38 -26.49
N LEU A 186 7.76 7.23 -25.53
CA LEU A 186 6.91 7.68 -24.43
C LEU A 186 6.76 9.20 -24.49
N ARG A 187 5.53 9.68 -24.33
CA ARG A 187 5.23 11.11 -24.38
C ARG A 187 4.70 11.59 -23.04
N PHE A 188 5.26 12.70 -22.57
CA PHE A 188 4.78 13.43 -21.41
C PHE A 188 4.50 14.88 -21.79
N VAL A 189 3.48 15.49 -21.18
CA VAL A 189 3.11 16.89 -21.42
C VAL A 189 2.92 17.57 -20.08
N TYR A 190 3.63 18.68 -19.88
CA TYR A 190 3.58 19.44 -18.64
C TYR A 190 3.30 20.91 -18.92
N ALA A 191 2.32 21.47 -18.22
CA ALA A 191 2.21 22.92 -18.12
C ALA A 191 3.35 23.47 -17.26
N LEU A 192 3.76 24.70 -17.57
CA LEU A 192 4.90 25.38 -16.97
C LEU A 192 4.42 26.59 -16.16
N ALA A 193 5.13 26.87 -15.07
CA ALA A 193 5.07 28.18 -14.43
C ALA A 193 6.05 29.12 -15.18
N GLU A 194 5.62 30.37 -15.43
CA GLU A 194 6.36 31.33 -16.26
C GLU A 194 7.80 31.53 -15.78
N ASP A 195 8.77 31.41 -16.69
CA ASP A 195 10.22 31.56 -16.48
C ASP A 195 10.90 30.65 -15.42
N ILE A 196 10.16 29.71 -14.83
CA ILE A 196 10.69 28.76 -13.83
C ILE A 196 11.09 27.45 -14.50
N ALA A 197 12.31 26.98 -14.23
CA ALA A 197 12.76 25.72 -14.77
C ALA A 197 12.03 24.51 -14.15
N LEU A 198 11.60 23.59 -15.01
CA LEU A 198 11.13 22.27 -14.61
C LEU A 198 12.33 21.33 -14.50
N VAL A 199 12.47 20.66 -13.36
CA VAL A 199 13.52 19.67 -13.08
C VAL A 199 12.92 18.28 -13.21
N LEU A 200 13.39 17.53 -14.22
CA LEU A 200 13.01 16.15 -14.46
C LEU A 200 14.16 15.22 -14.10
N ARG A 201 13.92 14.25 -13.22
CA ARG A 201 14.92 13.24 -12.85
C ARG A 201 14.40 11.86 -13.20
N GLY A 202 15.20 11.06 -13.90
CA GLY A 202 14.81 9.70 -14.26
C GLY A 202 16.04 8.84 -14.56
N GLN A 203 15.82 7.61 -14.98
CA GLN A 203 16.91 6.69 -15.30
C GLN A 203 16.63 5.94 -16.59
N ILE A 204 17.65 5.79 -17.42
CA ILE A 204 17.63 4.95 -18.61
C ILE A 204 18.39 3.66 -18.31
N TYR A 205 17.78 2.52 -18.65
CA TYR A 205 18.44 1.22 -18.62
C TYR A 205 18.59 0.68 -20.04
N ALA A 206 19.79 0.16 -20.33
CA ALA A 206 20.08 -0.58 -21.55
C ALA A 206 20.98 -1.77 -21.19
N ALA A 207 20.77 -2.92 -21.85
CA ALA A 207 21.57 -4.12 -21.60
C ALA A 207 23.06 -3.96 -21.96
N ARG A 208 23.40 -2.95 -22.77
CA ARG A 208 24.77 -2.56 -23.13
C ARG A 208 24.90 -1.07 -22.90
N ALA A 209 26.06 -0.66 -22.38
CA ALA A 209 26.37 0.75 -22.23
C ALA A 209 26.42 1.43 -23.60
N ASP A 210 25.79 2.60 -23.70
CA ASP A 210 25.73 3.38 -24.93
C ASP A 210 25.60 4.87 -24.59
N GLU A 211 26.48 5.70 -25.14
CA GLU A 211 26.46 7.15 -24.97
C GLU A 211 25.23 7.78 -25.64
N HIS A 212 24.67 7.13 -26.66
CA HIS A 212 23.49 7.52 -27.41
C HIS A 212 22.34 6.52 -27.25
N ALA A 213 22.15 6.02 -26.03
CA ALA A 213 21.11 5.02 -25.76
C ALA A 213 19.69 5.51 -26.06
N ALA A 214 19.37 6.75 -25.69
CA ALA A 214 18.05 7.34 -25.88
C ALA A 214 18.13 8.85 -26.19
N ARG A 215 16.99 9.41 -26.56
CA ARG A 215 16.81 10.84 -26.79
C ARG A 215 15.50 11.32 -26.17
N VAL A 216 15.45 12.60 -25.82
CA VAL A 216 14.22 13.31 -25.49
C VAL A 216 14.06 14.47 -26.46
N ARG A 217 13.02 14.44 -27.27
CA ARG A 217 12.62 15.57 -28.12
C ARG A 217 11.77 16.53 -27.29
N LEU A 218 12.07 17.82 -27.39
CA LEU A 218 11.41 18.89 -26.67
C LEU A 218 10.55 19.71 -27.63
N VAL A 219 9.32 20.02 -27.23
CA VAL A 219 8.47 20.99 -27.94
C VAL A 219 7.83 21.92 -26.91
N TYR A 220 8.24 23.20 -26.90
CA TYR A 220 7.60 24.22 -26.09
C TYR A 220 6.43 24.84 -26.86
N ARG A 221 5.30 25.08 -26.19
CA ARG A 221 4.13 25.72 -26.77
C ARG A 221 3.71 26.95 -25.96
N ASN A 222 3.25 27.97 -26.66
CA ASN A 222 2.66 29.15 -26.05
C ASN A 222 1.24 28.87 -25.53
N GLY A 223 0.62 29.87 -24.88
CA GLY A 223 -0.75 29.74 -24.34
C GLY A 223 -1.85 29.52 -25.40
N GLU A 224 -1.56 29.77 -26.68
CA GLU A 224 -2.47 29.50 -27.80
C GLU A 224 -2.24 28.10 -28.41
N GLY A 225 -1.29 27.32 -27.88
CA GLY A 225 -0.92 26.00 -28.38
C GLY A 225 0.03 26.02 -29.58
N GLY A 226 0.54 27.18 -29.99
CA GLY A 226 1.53 27.32 -31.06
C GLY A 226 2.93 26.91 -30.60
N ASP A 227 3.65 26.16 -31.44
CA ASP A 227 5.03 25.75 -31.19
C ASP A 227 5.97 26.97 -31.16
N ILE A 228 6.84 27.04 -30.16
CA ILE A 228 7.89 28.06 -30.03
C ILE A 228 9.15 27.51 -30.70
N ALA A 229 9.74 28.24 -31.66
CA ALA A 229 10.91 27.74 -32.38
C ALA A 229 12.17 27.66 -31.49
N PRO A 230 13.04 26.65 -31.68
CA PRO A 230 14.36 26.58 -31.03
C PRO A 230 15.28 27.73 -31.51
N PRO A 231 16.38 28.05 -30.79
CA PRO A 231 17.10 27.21 -29.82
C PRO A 231 16.49 27.21 -28.42
N TYR A 232 16.49 26.04 -27.79
CA TYR A 232 16.20 25.90 -26.36
C TYR A 232 17.48 25.72 -25.57
N ALA A 233 17.51 26.20 -24.33
CA ALA A 233 18.67 26.04 -23.45
C ALA A 233 18.99 24.55 -23.24
N GLY A 234 20.24 24.16 -23.48
CA GLY A 234 20.72 22.79 -23.25
C GLY A 234 20.29 21.74 -24.28
N ALA A 235 19.53 22.12 -25.32
CA ALA A 235 19.11 21.21 -26.39
C ALA A 235 19.87 21.45 -27.71
N VAL A 236 20.02 20.41 -28.51
CA VAL A 236 20.62 20.48 -29.86
C VAL A 236 19.53 20.35 -30.90
N SER A 237 19.53 21.20 -31.93
CA SER A 237 18.59 21.10 -33.05
C SER A 237 19.11 20.14 -34.11
N VAL A 238 18.39 19.04 -34.33
CA VAL A 238 18.72 18.01 -35.31
C VAL A 238 17.74 18.10 -36.50
N PRO A 239 18.22 18.16 -37.76
CA PRO A 239 17.36 18.19 -38.93
C PRO A 239 16.37 17.01 -38.95
N GLY A 240 15.09 17.28 -39.21
CA GLY A 240 14.03 16.27 -39.24
C GLY A 240 13.49 15.85 -37.86
N LEU A 241 14.25 16.01 -36.78
CA LEU A 241 13.88 15.61 -35.42
C LEU A 241 13.55 16.78 -34.47
N GLY A 242 14.05 17.98 -34.75
CA GLY A 242 13.83 19.17 -33.92
C GLY A 242 14.83 19.29 -32.77
N ALA A 243 14.43 19.95 -31.68
CA ALA A 243 15.31 20.13 -30.51
C ALA A 243 15.31 18.87 -29.63
N VAL A 244 16.50 18.33 -29.37
CA VAL A 244 16.67 17.06 -28.64
C VAL A 244 17.74 17.17 -27.57
N ILE A 245 17.59 16.37 -26.52
CA ILE A 245 18.61 16.08 -25.52
C ILE A 245 18.98 14.60 -25.64
N ASN A 246 20.28 14.31 -25.72
CA ASN A 246 20.80 12.95 -25.72
C ASN A 246 20.82 12.37 -24.30
N LEU A 247 20.36 11.15 -24.12
CA LEU A 247 20.41 10.42 -22.87
C LEU A 247 21.33 9.20 -23.01
N SER A 248 22.34 9.15 -22.16
CA SER A 248 23.31 8.06 -22.11
C SER A 248 22.89 6.98 -21.11
N ALA A 249 23.11 5.71 -21.45
CA ALA A 249 23.02 4.59 -20.52
C ALA A 249 24.44 4.19 -20.10
N GLN A 250 25.10 5.01 -19.26
CA GLN A 250 26.45 4.74 -18.77
C GLN A 250 26.42 4.14 -17.35
N PRO A 251 27.33 3.20 -17.02
CA PRO A 251 27.37 2.55 -15.71
C PRO A 251 27.52 3.50 -14.51
N GLN A 252 28.14 4.67 -14.72
CA GLN A 252 28.40 5.66 -13.67
C GLN A 252 27.28 6.69 -13.51
N ALA A 253 26.39 6.84 -14.50
CA ALA A 253 25.31 7.82 -14.50
C ALA A 253 24.06 7.21 -13.84
N ARG A 254 23.95 7.35 -12.52
CA ARG A 254 22.86 6.77 -11.70
C ARG A 254 21.46 7.19 -12.16
N ARG A 255 21.32 8.44 -12.61
CA ARG A 255 20.08 9.07 -13.08
C ARG A 255 20.45 10.22 -14.01
N PHE A 256 19.61 10.53 -14.99
CA PHE A 256 19.68 11.81 -15.69
C PHE A 256 18.93 12.88 -14.89
N THR A 257 19.37 14.13 -15.03
CA THR A 257 18.63 15.30 -14.53
C THR A 257 18.55 16.30 -15.67
N LEU A 258 17.33 16.62 -16.10
CA LEU A 258 17.06 17.64 -17.10
C LEU A 258 16.54 18.88 -16.39
N THR A 259 17.28 19.99 -16.50
CA THR A 259 16.81 21.32 -16.07
C THR A 259 16.25 22.03 -17.30
N LEU A 260 14.93 21.98 -17.45
CA LEU A 260 14.20 22.43 -18.62
C LEU A 260 13.75 23.87 -18.40
N ARG A 261 14.58 24.83 -18.82
CA ARG A 261 14.27 26.28 -18.70
C ARG A 261 13.31 26.70 -19.82
N PRO A 262 12.10 27.20 -19.49
CA PRO A 262 11.15 27.67 -20.50
C PRO A 262 11.72 28.84 -21.33
N PRO A 263 11.55 28.87 -22.66
CA PRO A 263 11.75 30.09 -23.42
C PRO A 263 10.62 31.11 -23.12
N PRO A 264 10.83 32.42 -23.36
CA PRO A 264 9.81 33.43 -23.08
C PRO A 264 8.47 33.12 -23.76
N GLY A 265 7.38 33.22 -22.98
CA GLY A 265 6.02 32.96 -23.45
C GLY A 265 5.63 31.47 -23.56
N ALA A 266 6.49 30.54 -23.13
CA ALA A 266 6.15 29.12 -23.04
C ALA A 266 5.16 28.85 -21.90
N ALA A 267 4.04 28.21 -22.23
CA ALA A 267 3.02 27.79 -21.27
C ALA A 267 3.04 26.27 -21.01
N SER A 268 3.60 25.49 -21.94
CA SER A 268 3.74 24.04 -21.78
C SER A 268 4.96 23.48 -22.51
N ILE A 269 5.36 22.26 -22.12
CA ILE A 269 6.38 21.46 -22.78
C ILE A 269 5.85 20.04 -23.05
N GLU A 270 6.11 19.55 -24.25
CA GLU A 270 5.99 18.14 -24.60
C GLU A 270 7.39 17.51 -24.60
N LEU A 271 7.50 16.36 -23.93
CA LEU A 271 8.70 15.54 -23.83
C LEU A 271 8.43 14.21 -24.52
N ASP A 272 9.20 13.90 -25.55
CA ASP A 272 9.03 12.69 -26.35
C ASP A 272 10.31 11.85 -26.27
N PHE A 273 10.26 10.80 -25.44
CA PHE A 273 11.35 9.86 -25.18
C PHE A 273 11.36 8.76 -26.23
N GLY A 274 12.51 8.52 -26.85
CA GLY A 274 12.67 7.43 -27.81
C GLY A 274 14.11 6.99 -27.97
N VAL A 275 14.32 5.99 -28.82
CA VAL A 275 15.65 5.58 -29.31
C VAL A 275 16.05 6.40 -30.56
N TRP A 276 17.33 6.42 -30.90
CA TRP A 276 17.80 7.01 -32.15
C TRP A 276 17.47 6.11 -33.35
N GLU A 277 16.97 6.70 -34.44
CA GLU A 277 16.43 5.98 -35.63
C GLU A 277 17.49 5.20 -36.43
N ASP A 278 18.77 5.56 -36.33
CA ASP A 278 19.86 4.98 -37.13
C ASP A 278 20.52 3.75 -36.48
N ALA A 279 19.96 3.20 -35.39
CA ALA A 279 20.49 1.99 -34.77
C ALA A 279 20.08 0.75 -35.58
N GLU A 280 21.05 0.05 -36.20
CA GLU A 280 20.83 -1.16 -37.03
C GLU A 280 20.01 -2.26 -36.31
N ALA A 281 20.07 -2.29 -34.98
CA ALA A 281 19.12 -2.98 -34.11
C ALA A 281 19.02 -2.16 -32.81
N PRO A 282 17.94 -1.38 -32.57
CA PRO A 282 17.88 -0.54 -31.39
C PRO A 282 17.94 -1.46 -30.14
N PRO A 283 18.86 -1.19 -29.20
CA PRO A 283 18.92 -1.97 -27.96
C PRO A 283 17.56 -1.93 -27.25
N GLU A 284 17.23 -2.96 -26.46
CA GLU A 284 16.11 -2.86 -25.52
C GLU A 284 16.45 -1.79 -24.47
N VAL A 285 16.04 -0.55 -24.76
CA VAL A 285 16.23 0.61 -23.88
C VAL A 285 14.92 0.91 -23.17
N GLU A 286 15.01 1.17 -21.88
CA GLU A 286 13.86 1.39 -21.00
C GLU A 286 14.04 2.65 -20.18
N LEU A 287 12.93 3.36 -19.98
CA LEU A 287 12.82 4.31 -18.89
C LEU A 287 12.52 3.54 -17.60
N ILE A 288 13.46 3.56 -16.68
CA ILE A 288 13.25 3.00 -15.34
C ILE A 288 12.34 3.95 -14.58
N GLY A 289 11.18 3.44 -14.22
CA GLY A 289 10.23 4.16 -13.40
C GLY A 289 9.51 5.32 -14.10
N LEU A 290 8.73 6.08 -13.34
CA LEU A 290 8.26 7.40 -13.78
C LEU A 290 9.28 8.46 -13.39
N PRO A 291 9.54 9.45 -14.25
CA PRO A 291 10.41 10.56 -13.89
C PRO A 291 9.86 11.31 -12.67
N GLU A 292 10.74 11.63 -11.73
CA GLU A 292 10.45 12.58 -10.67
C GLU A 292 10.38 13.99 -11.28
N LEU A 293 9.37 14.75 -10.88
CA LEU A 293 9.13 16.12 -11.32
C LEU A 293 9.24 17.07 -10.13
N ALA A 294 9.99 18.14 -10.30
CA ALA A 294 10.08 19.22 -9.33
C ALA A 294 10.29 20.56 -10.05
N LEU A 295 10.02 21.65 -9.35
CA LEU A 295 10.50 22.97 -9.74
C LEU A 295 12.01 23.08 -9.40
N GLU A 296 12.70 24.06 -10.00
CA GLU A 296 14.07 24.38 -9.59
C GLU A 296 14.15 24.73 -8.09
N ASP A 297 15.30 24.46 -7.46
CA ASP A 297 15.43 24.42 -6.01
C ASP A 297 14.96 25.70 -5.29
N ALA A 298 15.10 26.85 -5.95
CA ALA A 298 14.60 28.16 -5.50
C ALA A 298 13.09 28.20 -5.17
N PHE A 299 12.29 27.29 -5.73
CA PHE A 299 10.85 27.21 -5.60
C PHE A 299 10.38 25.93 -4.90
N ARG A 300 11.30 25.20 -4.26
CA ARG A 300 10.94 24.14 -3.30
C ARG A 300 10.39 24.77 -2.03
N LEU A 301 9.45 24.09 -1.38
CA LEU A 301 8.79 24.57 -0.18
C LEU A 301 9.78 24.82 0.95
N GLU A 302 10.78 23.94 1.12
CA GLU A 302 11.88 24.14 2.08
C GLU A 302 12.64 25.44 1.81
N SER A 303 12.94 25.76 0.56
CA SER A 303 13.67 26.99 0.19
C SER A 303 12.81 28.25 0.24
N LEU A 304 11.49 28.13 0.01
CA LEU A 304 10.55 29.23 0.15
C LEU A 304 10.27 29.57 1.63
N CYS A 305 10.28 28.57 2.51
CA CYS A 305 10.14 28.78 3.95
C CYS A 305 11.46 29.19 4.60
N ASP A 306 12.59 28.60 4.18
CA ASP A 306 13.90 28.73 4.82
C ASP A 306 13.82 28.34 6.32
N ASP A 307 14.70 28.89 7.17
CA ASP A 307 14.62 28.76 8.64
C ASP A 307 13.47 29.57 9.28
N ASP A 308 12.67 30.31 8.50
CA ASP A 308 11.63 31.21 9.00
C ASP A 308 10.29 30.50 9.24
N VAL A 309 9.65 30.86 10.36
CA VAL A 309 8.28 30.45 10.68
C VAL A 309 7.30 31.43 10.03
N LEU A 310 7.03 31.25 8.73
CA LEU A 310 6.11 32.11 7.99
C LEU A 310 4.64 31.73 8.20
N ASP A 311 3.79 32.73 8.39
CA ASP A 311 2.37 32.59 8.16
C ASP A 311 2.06 32.52 6.65
N ALA A 312 0.83 32.13 6.29
CA ALA A 312 0.48 31.90 4.90
C ALA A 312 0.54 33.18 4.03
N PRO A 313 0.05 34.35 4.48
CA PRO A 313 0.23 35.60 3.73
C PRO A 313 1.70 35.99 3.52
N ALA A 314 2.57 35.85 4.54
CA ALA A 314 3.99 36.15 4.42
C ALA A 314 4.70 35.21 3.44
N PHE A 315 4.30 33.93 3.41
CA PHE A 315 4.76 32.97 2.40
C PHE A 315 4.46 33.44 0.97
N LEU A 316 3.24 33.92 0.70
CA LEU A 316 2.88 34.43 -0.62
C LEU A 316 3.64 35.71 -1.00
N ALA A 317 3.84 36.63 -0.06
CA ALA A 317 4.62 37.84 -0.29
C ALA A 317 6.05 37.48 -0.72
N ARG A 318 6.68 36.55 0.02
CA ARG A 318 8.02 36.03 -0.31
C ARG A 318 8.08 35.36 -1.68
N LEU A 319 7.04 34.58 -2.03
CA LEU A 319 6.96 33.96 -3.36
C LEU A 319 6.89 35.01 -4.47
N ALA A 320 6.09 36.05 -4.29
CA ALA A 320 5.99 37.14 -5.28
C ALA A 320 7.29 37.92 -5.41
N ASP A 321 7.97 38.21 -4.28
CA ASP A 321 9.31 38.82 -4.29
C ASP A 321 10.31 37.95 -5.05
N ARG A 322 10.25 36.62 -4.87
CA ARG A 322 11.13 35.65 -5.54
C ARG A 322 10.91 35.61 -7.05
N LEU A 323 9.67 35.81 -7.50
CA LEU A 323 9.29 35.91 -8.91
C LEU A 323 9.55 37.30 -9.50
N GLY A 324 9.98 38.28 -8.69
CA GLY A 324 10.17 39.66 -9.13
C GLY A 324 8.87 40.37 -9.52
N LEU A 325 7.75 39.97 -8.91
CA LEU A 325 6.43 40.50 -9.25
C LEU A 325 6.16 41.84 -8.55
N PRO A 326 5.42 42.76 -9.20
CA PRO A 326 5.02 44.02 -8.57
C PRO A 326 4.19 43.85 -7.30
N GLU A 327 4.21 44.87 -6.43
CA GLU A 327 3.34 44.96 -5.27
C GLU A 327 1.85 44.87 -5.70
N GLY A 328 1.06 44.05 -5.01
CA GLY A 328 -0.36 43.81 -5.31
C GLY A 328 -0.65 42.59 -6.19
N VAL A 329 0.35 41.95 -6.82
CA VAL A 329 0.14 40.70 -7.56
C VAL A 329 -0.35 39.55 -6.66
N PRO A 330 0.15 39.34 -5.42
CA PRO A 330 -0.42 38.34 -4.51
C PRO A 330 -1.93 38.52 -4.31
N ALA A 331 -2.40 39.75 -4.14
CA ALA A 331 -3.84 40.02 -4.02
C ALA A 331 -4.58 39.62 -5.29
N SER A 332 -4.01 39.87 -6.48
CA SER A 332 -4.61 39.48 -7.76
C SER A 332 -4.70 37.96 -7.97
N TRP A 333 -3.74 37.17 -7.48
CA TRP A 333 -3.81 35.70 -7.48
C TRP A 333 -4.99 35.18 -6.67
N LEU A 334 -5.34 35.90 -5.60
CA LEU A 334 -6.44 35.56 -4.69
C LEU A 334 -7.76 36.25 -5.08
N ALA A 335 -7.72 37.23 -6.01
CA ALA A 335 -8.85 38.10 -6.32
C ALA A 335 -9.87 37.49 -7.29
N SER A 336 -9.56 36.36 -7.94
CA SER A 336 -10.51 35.73 -8.86
C SER A 336 -11.72 35.17 -8.10
N PRO A 337 -12.94 35.72 -8.31
CA PRO A 337 -14.16 35.07 -7.86
C PRO A 337 -14.49 34.00 -8.90
N GLY A 338 -13.80 32.87 -8.83
CA GLY A 338 -14.06 31.70 -9.67
C GLY A 338 -15.18 30.85 -9.09
N ALA A 339 -15.96 30.20 -9.95
CA ALA A 339 -17.05 29.30 -9.57
C ALA A 339 -16.66 28.34 -8.44
N SER A 340 -17.57 28.13 -7.48
CA SER A 340 -17.41 27.17 -6.38
C SER A 340 -16.83 25.85 -6.91
N THR A 341 -15.59 25.52 -6.55
CA THR A 341 -14.97 24.26 -6.94
C THR A 341 -15.51 23.15 -6.06
N ALA A 342 -16.18 22.18 -6.67
CA ALA A 342 -16.69 21.03 -5.94
C ALA A 342 -15.53 20.26 -5.27
N PRO A 343 -15.70 19.82 -4.01
CA PRO A 343 -14.73 18.92 -3.38
C PRO A 343 -14.65 17.60 -4.16
N ILE A 344 -13.48 16.98 -4.17
CA ILE A 344 -13.18 15.72 -4.86
C ILE A 344 -13.08 14.56 -3.87
N LEU A 345 -12.48 14.76 -2.70
CA LEU A 345 -12.31 13.77 -1.64
C LEU A 345 -13.54 13.66 -0.74
N ALA A 346 -14.29 14.74 -0.52
CA ALA A 346 -15.52 14.70 0.29
C ALA A 346 -16.59 13.75 -0.25
N PRO A 347 -16.92 13.74 -1.57
CA PRO A 347 -17.87 12.78 -2.11
C PRO A 347 -17.44 11.32 -1.91
N ALA A 348 -16.14 11.01 -1.97
CA ALA A 348 -15.65 9.67 -1.69
C ALA A 348 -15.92 9.23 -0.23
N ARG A 349 -15.82 10.16 0.74
CA ARG A 349 -16.18 9.91 2.14
C ARG A 349 -17.68 9.71 2.31
N GLU A 350 -18.50 10.48 1.60
CA GLU A 350 -19.97 10.31 1.60
C GLU A 350 -20.41 8.98 0.98
N LEU A 351 -19.76 8.54 -0.09
CA LEU A 351 -19.97 7.21 -0.67
C LEU A 351 -19.66 6.11 0.37
N ARG A 352 -18.56 6.25 1.11
CA ARG A 352 -18.18 5.30 2.17
C ARG A 352 -19.17 5.26 3.34
N SER A 353 -19.49 6.40 3.93
CA SER A 353 -20.18 6.46 5.23
C SER A 353 -21.64 6.91 5.15
N GLY A 354 -22.13 7.32 3.99
CA GLY A 354 -23.38 8.07 3.84
C GLY A 354 -23.17 9.57 4.16
N PRO A 355 -24.25 10.33 4.39
CA PRO A 355 -24.15 11.76 4.70
C PRO A 355 -23.15 12.03 5.83
N ASP A 356 -22.23 12.98 5.61
CA ASP A 356 -21.19 13.30 6.58
C ASP A 356 -21.79 13.88 7.87
N ARG A 357 -21.58 13.17 8.98
CA ARG A 357 -22.03 13.54 10.34
C ARG A 357 -20.85 13.72 11.30
N SER A 358 -19.66 13.93 10.76
CA SER A 358 -18.42 14.06 11.54
C SER A 358 -18.41 15.29 12.45
N ALA A 359 -19.22 16.31 12.17
CA ALA A 359 -19.40 17.46 13.03
C ALA A 359 -20.82 18.04 12.98
N ARG A 360 -21.22 18.71 14.07
CA ARG A 360 -22.46 19.48 14.19
C ARG A 360 -22.31 20.64 15.18
N ILE A 361 -23.18 21.64 15.07
CA ILE A 361 -23.23 22.80 15.98
C ILE A 361 -24.42 22.64 16.95
N GLU A 362 -24.14 22.74 18.25
CA GLU A 362 -25.12 22.75 19.33
C GLU A 362 -24.98 24.04 20.15
N GLY A 363 -25.79 25.06 19.83
CA GLY A 363 -25.62 26.40 20.42
C GLY A 363 -24.39 27.10 19.84
N ASP A 364 -23.42 27.44 20.69
CA ASP A 364 -22.11 27.98 20.31
C ASP A 364 -21.01 26.90 20.22
N ARG A 365 -21.35 25.63 20.49
CA ARG A 365 -20.40 24.53 20.59
C ARG A 365 -20.34 23.73 19.30
N VAL A 366 -19.12 23.34 18.91
CA VAL A 366 -18.88 22.36 17.86
C VAL A 366 -18.68 20.98 18.50
N ILE A 367 -19.49 20.01 18.07
CA ILE A 367 -19.39 18.61 18.50
C ILE A 367 -18.80 17.79 17.36
N LEU A 368 -17.73 17.04 17.65
CA LEU A 368 -17.00 16.21 16.71
C LEU A 368 -17.25 14.72 16.98
N SER A 369 -17.54 13.96 15.93
CA SER A 369 -17.75 12.51 15.94
C SER A 369 -16.78 11.88 14.93
N LEU A 370 -15.49 11.78 15.31
CA LEU A 370 -14.40 11.43 14.39
C LEU A 370 -13.94 9.98 14.57
N ALA A 371 -13.55 9.33 13.47
CA ALA A 371 -12.94 7.99 13.45
C ALA A 371 -13.74 6.90 14.22
N GLY A 372 -15.08 6.98 14.18
CA GLY A 372 -15.96 6.02 14.87
C GLY A 372 -15.94 6.13 16.40
N LEU A 373 -15.32 7.16 16.96
CA LEU A 373 -15.21 7.38 18.40
C LEU A 373 -16.36 8.25 18.94
N PRO A 374 -16.60 8.22 20.27
CA PRO A 374 -17.67 9.00 20.89
C PRO A 374 -17.56 10.50 20.61
N ASP A 375 -18.70 11.18 20.72
CA ASP A 375 -18.80 12.63 20.57
C ASP A 375 -17.85 13.37 21.52
N TRP A 376 -17.19 14.39 20.99
CA TRP A 376 -16.27 15.25 21.72
C TRP A 376 -16.51 16.72 21.37
N THR A 377 -16.62 17.57 22.38
CA THR A 377 -16.82 19.01 22.20
C THR A 377 -15.49 19.72 21.96
N LEU A 378 -15.40 20.46 20.84
CA LEU A 378 -14.26 21.32 20.53
C LEU A 378 -14.17 22.46 21.57
N PRO A 379 -13.02 22.64 22.23
CA PRO A 379 -12.80 23.78 23.12
C PRO A 379 -12.89 25.11 22.38
N ASP A 380 -13.29 26.19 23.06
CA ASP A 380 -13.35 27.55 22.49
C ASP A 380 -11.98 28.06 22.01
N GLY A 381 -10.90 27.57 22.63
CA GLY A 381 -9.51 27.86 22.27
C GLY A 381 -8.70 26.58 22.13
N PRO A 382 -8.80 25.86 20.99
CA PRO A 382 -8.07 24.62 20.78
C PRO A 382 -6.56 24.89 20.71
N ASP A 383 -5.76 24.02 21.33
CA ASP A 383 -4.30 24.02 21.21
C ASP A 383 -3.81 23.17 20.02
N TRP A 384 -4.75 22.48 19.37
CA TRP A 384 -4.53 21.61 18.21
C TRP A 384 -3.63 20.42 18.50
N ARG A 385 -3.44 20.06 19.77
CA ARG A 385 -2.73 18.86 20.23
C ARG A 385 -3.67 17.89 20.93
N GLU A 386 -4.97 18.14 20.87
CA GLU A 386 -5.97 17.35 21.55
C GLU A 386 -5.91 15.88 21.12
N ASP A 387 -5.97 14.98 22.10
CA ASP A 387 -6.01 13.53 21.90
C ASP A 387 -6.89 12.87 22.98
N PRO A 388 -8.20 13.18 22.99
CA PRO A 388 -9.09 12.75 24.06
C PRO A 388 -9.20 11.22 24.18
N PHE A 389 -8.90 10.50 23.10
CA PHE A 389 -9.05 9.04 23.00
C PHE A 389 -7.72 8.29 22.86
N ARG A 390 -6.57 8.98 22.87
CA ARG A 390 -5.24 8.39 22.59
C ARG A 390 -5.22 7.61 21.27
N SER A 391 -5.80 8.21 20.24
CA SER A 391 -6.06 7.58 18.95
C SER A 391 -5.43 8.37 17.82
N VAL A 392 -4.47 7.73 17.13
CA VAL A 392 -3.83 8.28 15.92
C VAL A 392 -4.87 8.52 14.83
N ALA A 393 -5.82 7.59 14.64
CA ALA A 393 -6.89 7.74 13.65
C ALA A 393 -7.76 8.97 13.94
N TRP A 394 -8.12 9.20 15.21
CA TRP A 394 -8.87 10.41 15.61
C TRP A 394 -8.07 11.67 15.30
N ARG A 395 -6.79 11.72 15.70
CA ARG A 395 -5.92 12.87 15.46
C ARG A 395 -5.70 13.15 13.98
N LEU A 396 -5.55 12.12 13.14
CA LEU A 396 -5.44 12.30 11.70
C LEU A 396 -6.70 12.97 11.12
N VAL A 397 -7.90 12.52 11.49
CA VAL A 397 -9.15 13.15 11.05
C VAL A 397 -9.28 14.57 11.62
N TYR A 398 -8.93 14.78 12.89
CA TYR A 398 -8.94 16.10 13.52
C TYR A 398 -8.04 17.10 12.79
N GLN A 399 -6.78 16.72 12.53
CA GLN A 399 -5.80 17.53 11.80
C GLN A 399 -6.09 17.68 10.30
N SER A 400 -6.96 16.84 9.74
CA SER A 400 -7.38 16.94 8.34
C SER A 400 -8.37 18.09 8.09
N LEU A 401 -9.03 18.57 9.15
CA LEU A 401 -10.11 19.56 9.09
C LEU A 401 -11.28 19.18 8.17
N SER A 402 -11.36 17.94 7.67
CA SER A 402 -12.42 17.52 6.73
C SER A 402 -13.82 17.68 7.32
N TRP A 403 -13.93 17.59 8.64
CA TRP A 403 -15.13 17.80 9.44
C TRP A 403 -15.68 19.24 9.39
N LEU A 404 -14.93 20.22 8.86
CA LEU A 404 -15.42 21.58 8.64
C LEU A 404 -16.36 21.69 7.43
N LEU A 405 -16.25 20.81 6.44
CA LEU A 405 -17.07 20.86 5.22
C LEU A 405 -18.58 20.70 5.48
N PRO A 406 -19.05 19.69 6.25
CA PRO A 406 -20.49 19.59 6.57
C PRO A 406 -21.00 20.79 7.38
N LEU A 407 -20.16 21.42 8.21
CA LEU A 407 -20.52 22.64 8.92
C LEU A 407 -20.66 23.84 7.97
N ALA A 408 -19.74 23.99 7.00
CA ALA A 408 -19.79 25.07 6.02
C ALA A 408 -21.03 25.01 5.12
N ALA A 409 -21.57 23.81 4.89
CA ALA A 409 -22.80 23.60 4.14
C ALA A 409 -24.07 24.05 4.91
N SER A 410 -23.98 24.30 6.22
CA SER A 410 -25.10 24.73 7.05
C SER A 410 -25.34 26.25 6.90
N PRO A 411 -26.61 26.71 6.69
CA PRO A 411 -26.90 28.13 6.50
C PRO A 411 -26.52 28.98 7.72
N GLY A 412 -25.60 29.94 7.53
CA GLY A 412 -25.23 30.92 8.56
C GLY A 412 -23.91 30.67 9.29
N ASP A 413 -23.30 29.49 9.12
CA ASP A 413 -22.13 29.07 9.91
C ASP A 413 -20.77 29.26 9.19
N ALA A 414 -20.79 29.67 7.92
CA ALA A 414 -19.59 29.75 7.07
C ALA A 414 -18.49 30.67 7.64
N ASP A 415 -18.84 31.79 8.28
CA ASP A 415 -17.85 32.69 8.89
C ASP A 415 -17.21 32.08 10.14
N HIS A 416 -18.00 31.37 10.96
CA HIS A 416 -17.49 30.65 12.13
C HIS A 416 -16.52 29.54 11.71
N VAL A 417 -16.90 28.75 10.70
CA VAL A 417 -16.05 27.69 10.13
C VAL A 417 -14.74 28.23 9.57
N ARG A 418 -14.77 29.35 8.83
CA ARG A 418 -13.55 30.03 8.34
C ARG A 418 -12.66 30.52 9.49
N SER A 419 -13.25 31.03 10.57
CA SER A 419 -12.51 31.45 11.75
C SER A 419 -11.74 30.28 12.37
N ILE A 420 -12.38 29.11 12.50
CA ILE A 420 -11.76 27.88 13.00
C ILE A 420 -10.58 27.47 12.11
N ALA A 421 -10.77 27.40 10.78
CA ALA A 421 -9.70 27.05 9.83
C ALA A 421 -8.51 28.04 9.90
N THR A 422 -8.80 29.33 10.03
CA THR A 422 -7.77 30.38 10.16
C THR A 422 -7.03 30.30 11.50
N ALA A 423 -7.73 29.91 12.57
CA ALA A 423 -7.10 29.64 13.88
C ALA A 423 -6.16 28.43 13.81
N TRP A 424 -6.56 27.37 13.11
CA TRP A 424 -5.70 26.20 12.87
C TRP A 424 -4.43 26.58 12.10
N SER A 425 -4.56 27.31 10.98
CA SER A 425 -3.42 27.73 10.13
C SER A 425 -2.39 28.53 10.93
N ARG A 426 -2.84 29.46 11.78
CA ARG A 426 -1.96 30.26 12.65
C ARG A 426 -1.23 29.43 13.71
N ALA A 427 -1.89 28.39 14.24
CA ALA A 427 -1.29 27.50 15.23
C ALA A 427 -0.36 26.44 14.63
N ASN A 428 -0.40 26.23 13.32
CA ASN A 428 0.36 25.21 12.60
C ASN A 428 1.17 25.82 11.43
N PRO A 429 2.13 26.72 11.70
CA PRO A 429 3.02 27.21 10.66
C PRO A 429 3.86 26.05 10.10
N TRP A 430 4.25 26.18 8.83
CA TRP A 430 5.09 25.17 8.17
C TRP A 430 6.41 25.00 8.91
N GLY A 431 6.90 23.76 9.01
CA GLY A 431 8.13 23.41 9.74
C GLY A 431 7.98 23.31 11.27
N GLN A 432 6.99 23.96 11.87
CA GLN A 432 6.71 23.91 13.32
C GLN A 432 5.22 23.69 13.62
N PRO A 433 4.61 22.59 13.15
CA PRO A 433 3.21 22.31 13.44
C PRO A 433 2.99 22.03 14.93
N ALA A 434 1.80 22.37 15.45
CA ALA A 434 1.43 22.04 16.82
C ALA A 434 1.44 20.52 17.05
N ASP A 435 0.99 19.76 16.06
CA ASP A 435 1.00 18.31 16.00
C ASP A 435 1.72 17.82 14.73
N GLY A 436 2.74 16.97 14.87
CA GLY A 436 3.48 16.41 13.74
C GLY A 436 2.63 15.56 12.78
N LEU A 437 1.51 14.99 13.25
CA LEU A 437 0.56 14.27 12.39
C LEU A 437 -0.13 15.17 11.36
N SER A 438 -0.12 16.49 11.55
CA SER A 438 -0.63 17.43 10.57
C SER A 438 0.09 17.35 9.23
N LEU A 439 1.36 16.92 9.21
CA LEU A 439 2.16 16.73 7.98
C LEU A 439 1.98 15.34 7.36
N HIS A 440 1.24 14.44 8.01
CA HIS A 440 0.96 13.12 7.47
C HIS A 440 0.08 13.24 6.21
N PRO A 441 0.34 12.50 5.11
CA PRO A 441 -0.44 12.60 3.87
C PRO A 441 -1.95 12.44 4.07
N ALA A 442 -2.37 11.54 4.96
CA ALA A 442 -3.79 11.32 5.30
C ALA A 442 -4.50 12.54 5.92
N ALA A 443 -3.75 13.45 6.56
CA ALA A 443 -4.29 14.70 7.09
C ALA A 443 -4.09 15.86 6.09
N LEU A 444 -2.90 15.93 5.48
CA LEU A 444 -2.50 17.00 4.56
C LEU A 444 -3.41 17.08 3.32
N ALA A 445 -3.73 15.94 2.69
CA ALA A 445 -4.49 15.93 1.43
C ALA A 445 -5.95 16.38 1.61
N PRO A 446 -6.76 15.82 2.54
CA PRO A 446 -8.10 16.35 2.80
C PRO A 446 -8.09 17.81 3.26
N ARG A 447 -7.08 18.23 4.03
CA ARG A 447 -6.97 19.61 4.48
C ARG A 447 -6.74 20.58 3.33
N GLY A 448 -5.92 20.22 2.34
CA GLY A 448 -5.74 21.01 1.13
C GLY A 448 -7.06 21.30 0.41
N GLU A 449 -7.93 20.29 0.28
CA GLU A 449 -9.29 20.45 -0.25
C GLU A 449 -10.16 21.37 0.63
N VAL A 450 -10.13 21.20 1.96
CA VAL A 450 -10.91 22.02 2.89
C VAL A 450 -10.53 23.49 2.75
N LEU A 451 -9.23 23.79 2.76
CA LEU A 451 -8.72 25.15 2.63
C LEU A 451 -9.09 25.77 1.27
N ALA A 452 -8.92 25.00 0.19
CA ALA A 452 -9.34 25.39 -1.14
C ALA A 452 -10.84 25.71 -1.19
N ARG A 453 -11.70 24.85 -0.63
CA ARG A 453 -13.15 25.07 -0.60
C ARG A 453 -13.52 26.33 0.18
N LEU A 454 -13.03 26.46 1.41
CA LEU A 454 -13.35 27.59 2.29
C LEU A 454 -12.82 28.93 1.79
N SER A 455 -11.86 28.92 0.84
CA SER A 455 -11.36 30.13 0.19
C SER A 455 -12.29 30.68 -0.91
N THR A 456 -13.13 29.83 -1.52
CA THR A 456 -13.97 30.19 -2.67
C THR A 456 -15.42 30.58 -2.32
N GLU A 457 -15.91 30.23 -1.13
CA GLU A 457 -17.32 30.42 -0.72
C GLU A 457 -17.57 31.65 0.19
N GLY A 458 -18.70 32.34 0.04
CA GLY A 458 -19.30 33.17 1.10
C GLY A 458 -19.10 34.69 1.04
N ALA A 459 -19.73 35.38 2.02
CA ALA A 459 -20.15 36.78 2.08
C ALA A 459 -19.10 37.89 1.80
N VAL A 460 -19.60 39.11 1.55
CA VAL A 460 -18.85 40.29 1.08
C VAL A 460 -18.31 41.18 2.21
N THR A 461 -18.31 40.72 3.48
CA THR A 461 -17.77 41.54 4.59
C THR A 461 -16.25 41.60 4.50
N GLU A 462 -15.65 42.71 4.96
CA GLU A 462 -14.19 42.90 4.94
C GLU A 462 -13.46 41.80 5.74
N ALA A 463 -14.00 41.42 6.91
CA ALA A 463 -13.46 40.32 7.72
C ALA A 463 -13.54 38.97 7.00
N ALA A 464 -14.63 38.68 6.29
CA ALA A 464 -14.76 37.46 5.49
C ALA A 464 -13.80 37.46 4.29
N VAL A 465 -13.58 38.61 3.64
CA VAL A 465 -12.59 38.77 2.56
C VAL A 465 -11.17 38.52 3.08
N ALA A 466 -10.82 39.07 4.25
CA ALA A 466 -9.51 38.85 4.88
C ALA A 466 -9.29 37.38 5.23
N ALA A 467 -10.29 36.72 5.84
CA ALA A 467 -10.23 35.30 6.17
C ALA A 467 -10.08 34.42 4.91
N ARG A 468 -10.86 34.69 3.84
CA ARG A 468 -10.72 33.97 2.57
C ARG A 468 -9.36 34.14 1.94
N SER A 469 -8.80 35.35 1.97
CA SER A 469 -7.46 35.63 1.44
C SER A 469 -6.38 34.87 2.22
N ALA A 470 -6.48 34.81 3.55
CA ALA A 470 -5.57 34.03 4.39
C ALA A 470 -5.67 32.53 4.11
N LEU A 471 -6.89 32.00 3.93
CA LEU A 471 -7.11 30.59 3.60
C LEU A 471 -6.66 30.23 2.18
N ALA A 472 -6.84 31.12 1.21
CA ALA A 472 -6.32 30.96 -0.14
C ALA A 472 -4.78 30.93 -0.15
N ALA A 473 -4.14 31.78 0.67
CA ALA A 473 -2.69 31.74 0.87
C ALA A 473 -2.23 30.42 1.51
N GLU A 474 -2.98 29.91 2.48
CA GLU A 474 -2.69 28.62 3.10
C GLU A 474 -2.89 27.46 2.11
N ALA A 475 -3.92 27.52 1.27
CA ALA A 475 -4.16 26.55 0.21
C ALA A 475 -3.01 26.55 -0.82
N ALA A 476 -2.49 27.72 -1.20
CA ALA A 476 -1.32 27.82 -2.08
C ALA A 476 -0.08 27.17 -1.44
N ARG A 477 0.18 27.43 -0.15
CA ARG A 477 1.28 26.78 0.60
C ARG A 477 1.12 25.25 0.63
N HIS A 478 -0.10 24.75 0.85
CA HIS A 478 -0.41 23.32 0.76
C HIS A 478 -0.23 22.78 -0.67
N GLY A 479 -0.53 23.56 -1.70
CA GLY A 479 -0.31 23.20 -3.10
C GLY A 479 1.14 22.86 -3.41
N PHE A 480 2.11 23.63 -2.88
CA PHE A 480 3.54 23.29 -2.99
C PHE A 480 3.89 21.97 -2.32
N ALA A 481 3.40 21.75 -1.08
CA ALA A 481 3.64 20.50 -0.36
C ALA A 481 3.08 19.27 -1.10
N LEU A 482 1.86 19.40 -1.61
CA LEU A 482 1.19 18.34 -2.38
C LEU A 482 1.89 18.10 -3.72
N ALA A 483 2.31 19.16 -4.42
CA ALA A 483 3.08 19.04 -5.67
C ALA A 483 4.41 18.30 -5.46
N GLU A 484 5.10 18.54 -4.35
CA GLU A 484 6.32 17.79 -4.02
C GLU A 484 6.03 16.32 -3.71
N ILE A 485 4.98 16.01 -2.94
CA ILE A 485 4.59 14.62 -2.66
C ILE A 485 4.24 13.87 -3.96
N VAL A 486 3.47 14.51 -4.83
CA VAL A 486 3.03 13.94 -6.11
C VAL A 486 4.23 13.78 -7.05
N GLY A 487 5.04 14.82 -7.23
CA GLY A 487 6.17 14.82 -8.15
C GLY A 487 7.31 13.87 -7.76
N GLN A 488 7.44 13.50 -6.49
CA GLN A 488 8.42 12.51 -6.02
C GLN A 488 8.05 11.06 -6.32
N ASN A 489 6.78 10.76 -6.67
CA ASN A 489 6.27 9.42 -6.97
C ASN A 489 6.44 8.36 -5.86
N THR A 490 6.85 8.74 -4.64
CA THR A 490 7.10 7.79 -3.53
C THR A 490 5.83 7.09 -3.05
N LEU A 491 4.68 7.78 -3.14
CA LEU A 491 3.37 7.27 -2.77
C LEU A 491 2.51 6.86 -3.99
N ALA A 492 3.08 6.81 -5.20
CA ALA A 492 2.32 6.58 -6.44
C ALA A 492 1.56 5.24 -6.47
N ARG A 493 1.95 4.27 -5.65
CA ARG A 493 1.29 2.95 -5.51
C ARG A 493 0.49 2.80 -4.23
N ALA A 494 0.07 3.90 -3.61
CA ALA A 494 -0.74 3.91 -2.40
C ALA A 494 -1.96 4.82 -2.59
N LEU A 495 -3.04 4.51 -1.87
CA LEU A 495 -4.25 5.34 -1.89
C LEU A 495 -3.96 6.81 -1.51
N HIS A 496 -3.02 7.02 -0.58
CA HIS A 496 -2.56 8.35 -0.19
C HIS A 496 -1.98 9.16 -1.35
N GLY A 497 -1.32 8.52 -2.33
CA GLY A 497 -0.83 9.19 -3.53
C GLY A 497 -1.96 9.72 -4.40
N LEU A 498 -3.01 8.92 -4.62
CA LEU A 498 -4.22 9.35 -5.34
C LEU A 498 -4.94 10.49 -4.61
N GLN A 499 -5.04 10.41 -3.28
CA GLN A 499 -5.64 11.45 -2.47
C GLN A 499 -4.85 12.76 -2.55
N ALA A 500 -3.51 12.70 -2.52
CA ALA A 500 -2.65 13.87 -2.68
C ALA A 500 -2.80 14.51 -4.08
N ALA A 501 -2.84 13.70 -5.14
CA ALA A 501 -3.06 14.19 -6.51
C ALA A 501 -4.45 14.82 -6.68
N ALA A 502 -5.51 14.19 -6.16
CA ALA A 502 -6.86 14.74 -6.17
C ALA A 502 -6.97 16.05 -5.36
N ALA A 503 -6.31 16.14 -4.20
CA ALA A 503 -6.24 17.38 -3.43
C ALA A 503 -5.48 18.48 -4.18
N LEU A 504 -4.36 18.16 -4.83
CA LEU A 504 -3.60 19.09 -5.66
C LEU A 504 -4.46 19.63 -6.82
N LEU A 505 -5.23 18.76 -7.46
CA LEU A 505 -6.20 19.14 -8.51
C LEU A 505 -7.27 20.10 -7.96
N ALA A 506 -7.81 19.83 -6.78
CA ALA A 506 -8.79 20.70 -6.13
C ALA A 506 -8.18 22.08 -5.81
N VAL A 507 -6.96 22.14 -5.26
CA VAL A 507 -6.24 23.39 -4.97
C VAL A 507 -5.97 24.18 -6.25
N ALA A 508 -5.45 23.52 -7.30
CA ALA A 508 -5.18 24.16 -8.58
C ALA A 508 -6.43 24.81 -9.19
N ARG A 509 -7.57 24.11 -9.11
CA ARG A 509 -8.86 24.62 -9.62
C ARG A 509 -9.45 25.73 -8.77
N ALA A 510 -9.20 25.72 -7.46
CA ALA A 510 -9.68 26.77 -6.55
C ALA A 510 -8.87 28.07 -6.69
N LEU A 511 -7.64 27.98 -7.22
CA LEU A 511 -6.73 29.10 -7.42
C LEU A 511 -6.38 29.30 -8.91
N PRO A 512 -7.36 29.50 -9.81
CA PRO A 512 -7.10 29.52 -11.25
C PRO A 512 -6.22 30.70 -11.71
N GLY A 513 -6.20 31.79 -10.94
CA GLY A 513 -5.33 32.95 -11.19
C GLY A 513 -3.90 32.80 -10.65
N PHE A 514 -3.59 31.71 -9.95
CA PHE A 514 -2.28 31.48 -9.37
C PHE A 514 -1.30 30.91 -10.41
N ALA A 515 -0.07 31.44 -10.46
CA ALA A 515 0.90 31.14 -11.51
C ALA A 515 1.26 29.65 -11.65
N PHE A 516 1.15 28.87 -10.57
CA PHE A 516 1.48 27.45 -10.55
C PHE A 516 0.28 26.53 -10.79
N ALA A 517 -0.95 27.06 -10.83
CA ALA A 517 -2.16 26.25 -10.95
C ALA A 517 -2.19 25.38 -12.23
N PRO A 518 -1.81 25.85 -13.43
CA PRO A 518 -1.76 25.01 -14.62
C PRO A 518 -0.79 23.83 -14.49
N HIS A 519 0.39 24.10 -13.88
CA HIS A 519 1.40 23.08 -13.61
C HIS A 519 0.88 22.03 -12.64
N TRP A 520 0.29 22.45 -11.51
CA TRP A 520 -0.30 21.56 -10.52
C TRP A 520 -1.45 20.72 -11.08
N ASP A 521 -2.33 21.30 -11.88
CA ASP A 521 -3.43 20.61 -12.56
C ASP A 521 -2.89 19.51 -13.49
N THR A 522 -1.85 19.81 -14.28
CA THR A 522 -1.24 18.82 -15.17
C THR A 522 -0.49 17.73 -14.41
N LEU A 523 0.27 18.08 -13.37
CA LEU A 523 0.97 17.14 -12.51
C LEU A 523 -0.01 16.19 -11.78
N ALA A 524 -1.12 16.74 -11.28
CA ALA A 524 -2.17 15.96 -10.63
C ALA A 524 -2.81 14.97 -11.59
N ARG A 525 -3.22 15.40 -12.80
CA ARG A 525 -3.79 14.50 -13.82
C ARG A 525 -2.83 13.39 -14.23
N ASP A 526 -1.57 13.72 -14.46
CA ASP A 526 -0.53 12.74 -14.81
C ASP A 526 -0.37 11.70 -13.69
N SER A 527 -0.30 12.15 -12.44
CA SER A 527 -0.23 11.24 -11.29
C SER A 527 -1.49 10.41 -11.09
N LEU A 528 -2.69 10.94 -11.38
CA LEU A 528 -3.94 10.19 -11.30
C LEU A 528 -3.97 9.06 -12.34
N THR A 529 -3.56 9.33 -13.59
CA THR A 529 -3.45 8.31 -14.64
C THR A 529 -2.55 7.16 -14.18
N HIS A 530 -1.33 7.48 -13.77
CA HIS A 530 -0.35 6.47 -13.38
C HIS A 530 -0.67 5.77 -12.06
N GLY A 531 -1.24 6.49 -11.09
CA GLY A 531 -1.67 5.92 -9.82
C GLY A 531 -2.79 4.89 -10.01
N PHE A 532 -3.75 5.17 -10.90
CA PHE A 532 -4.76 4.18 -11.27
C PHE A 532 -4.16 3.01 -12.05
N ASP A 533 -3.23 3.22 -12.98
CA ASP A 533 -2.52 2.11 -13.63
C ASP A 533 -1.80 1.20 -12.63
N ALA A 534 -1.28 1.75 -11.53
CA ALA A 534 -0.59 1.00 -10.50
C ALA A 534 -1.51 0.29 -9.48
N LEU A 535 -2.71 0.81 -9.25
CA LEU A 535 -3.65 0.33 -8.21
C LEU A 535 -4.83 -0.47 -8.77
N LEU A 536 -5.31 -0.09 -9.96
CA LEU A 536 -6.38 -0.71 -10.72
C LEU A 536 -6.05 -0.63 -12.23
N PRO A 537 -5.18 -1.54 -12.72
CA PRO A 537 -4.82 -1.62 -14.13
C PRO A 537 -6.04 -2.01 -14.98
N GLU A 538 -5.87 -1.92 -16.31
CA GLU A 538 -6.91 -2.19 -17.29
C GLU A 538 -7.49 -3.62 -17.23
N ASP A 539 -6.71 -4.58 -16.74
CA ASP A 539 -7.14 -5.97 -16.55
C ASP A 539 -8.02 -6.18 -15.30
N GLY A 540 -8.24 -5.13 -14.49
CA GLY A 540 -9.00 -5.18 -13.26
C GLY A 540 -8.25 -5.81 -12.08
N ALA A 541 -6.94 -6.02 -12.18
CA ALA A 541 -6.14 -6.60 -11.11
C ALA A 541 -5.89 -5.60 -9.97
N PHE A 542 -6.53 -5.79 -8.81
CA PHE A 542 -6.22 -4.98 -7.63
C PHE A 542 -4.85 -5.34 -7.06
N THR A 543 -4.02 -4.33 -6.80
CA THR A 543 -2.78 -4.49 -6.03
C THR A 543 -3.00 -4.42 -4.52
N GLU A 544 -4.07 -3.74 -4.10
CA GLU A 544 -4.53 -3.73 -2.71
C GLU A 544 -5.17 -5.08 -2.35
N ALA A 545 -4.82 -5.64 -1.19
CA ALA A 545 -5.32 -6.93 -0.73
C ALA A 545 -6.61 -6.82 0.10
N SER A 546 -6.90 -5.69 0.74
CA SER A 546 -8.13 -5.50 1.52
C SER A 546 -9.34 -5.18 0.63
N PRO A 547 -10.45 -5.94 0.70
CA PRO A 547 -11.70 -5.60 0.01
C PRO A 547 -12.24 -4.22 0.36
N VAL A 548 -12.08 -3.81 1.63
CA VAL A 548 -12.53 -2.50 2.12
C VAL A 548 -11.69 -1.38 1.49
N ARG A 549 -10.36 -1.54 1.45
CA ARG A 549 -9.48 -0.56 0.79
C ARG A 549 -9.70 -0.51 -0.73
N ARG A 550 -10.11 -1.61 -1.35
CA ARG A 550 -10.55 -1.61 -2.76
C ARG A 550 -11.84 -0.78 -2.94
N LEU A 551 -12.80 -0.87 -2.02
CA LEU A 551 -13.97 0.02 -2.05
C LEU A 551 -13.57 1.48 -1.84
N ASP A 552 -12.62 1.80 -0.95
CA ASP A 552 -12.08 3.16 -0.82
C ASP A 552 -11.52 3.65 -2.17
N LEU A 553 -10.72 2.81 -2.86
CA LEU A 553 -10.20 3.12 -4.19
C LEU A 553 -11.32 3.38 -5.21
N LEU A 554 -12.38 2.57 -5.22
CA LEU A 554 -13.52 2.78 -6.13
C LEU A 554 -14.30 4.06 -5.80
N SER A 555 -14.51 4.39 -4.53
CA SER A 555 -15.13 5.65 -4.11
C SER A 555 -14.33 6.87 -4.59
N HIS A 556 -13.01 6.81 -4.41
CA HIS A 556 -12.12 7.85 -4.91
C HIS A 556 -12.14 7.91 -6.43
N GLY A 557 -12.12 6.77 -7.13
CA GLY A 557 -12.22 6.70 -8.59
C GLY A 557 -13.49 7.35 -9.13
N GLN A 558 -14.65 7.04 -8.54
CA GLN A 558 -15.92 7.63 -8.93
C GLN A 558 -15.94 9.15 -8.70
N ALA A 559 -15.47 9.62 -7.54
CA ALA A 559 -15.43 11.04 -7.22
C ALA A 559 -14.45 11.82 -8.11
N ILE A 560 -13.27 11.25 -8.38
CA ILE A 560 -12.25 11.83 -9.27
C ILE A 560 -12.76 11.88 -10.72
N ALA A 561 -13.37 10.80 -11.20
CA ALA A 561 -13.97 10.76 -12.53
C ALA A 561 -15.06 11.81 -12.69
N ALA A 562 -15.96 11.94 -11.71
CA ALA A 562 -17.00 12.97 -11.70
C ALA A 562 -16.40 14.39 -11.71
N ALA A 563 -15.33 14.63 -10.94
CA ALA A 563 -14.65 15.92 -10.90
C ALA A 563 -13.95 16.26 -12.23
N LEU A 564 -13.38 15.28 -12.92
CA LEU A 564 -12.71 15.48 -14.20
C LEU A 564 -13.69 15.58 -15.39
N GLY A 565 -14.88 14.99 -15.28
CA GLY A 565 -15.85 14.90 -16.36
C GLY A 565 -15.24 14.20 -17.58
N GLU A 566 -15.39 14.80 -18.75
CA GLU A 566 -14.83 14.28 -20.02
C GLU A 566 -13.32 14.54 -20.18
N THR A 567 -12.67 15.21 -19.24
CA THR A 567 -11.23 15.47 -19.30
C THR A 567 -10.47 14.22 -18.86
N GLU A 568 -9.53 13.73 -19.67
CA GLU A 568 -8.66 12.61 -19.26
C GLU A 568 -7.86 12.96 -17.99
N PRO A 569 -7.68 12.01 -17.04
CA PRO A 569 -8.05 10.59 -17.12
C PRO A 569 -9.49 10.24 -16.66
N GLY A 570 -10.40 11.22 -16.54
CA GLY A 570 -11.76 11.04 -15.97
C GLY A 570 -12.55 9.87 -16.57
N PRO A 571 -12.75 9.81 -17.91
CA PRO A 571 -13.47 8.71 -18.54
C PRO A 571 -12.80 7.34 -18.33
N THR A 572 -11.47 7.30 -18.35
CA THR A 572 -10.68 6.09 -18.13
C THR A 572 -10.85 5.56 -16.70
N ILE A 573 -10.74 6.44 -15.70
CA ILE A 573 -10.93 6.11 -14.29
C ILE A 573 -12.37 5.64 -14.02
N GLY A 574 -13.37 6.36 -14.57
CA GLY A 574 -14.78 6.01 -14.43
C GLY A 574 -15.08 4.60 -14.95
N ARG A 575 -14.62 4.28 -16.16
CA ARG A 575 -14.81 2.94 -16.77
C ARG A 575 -14.18 1.82 -15.94
N ARG A 576 -12.96 2.01 -15.46
CA ARG A 576 -12.27 1.00 -14.62
C ARG A 576 -12.98 0.81 -13.27
N THR A 577 -13.44 1.91 -12.67
CA THR A 577 -14.18 1.89 -11.42
C THR A 577 -15.49 1.11 -11.55
N GLU A 578 -16.26 1.41 -12.60
CA GLU A 578 -17.53 0.73 -12.91
C GLU A 578 -17.31 -0.77 -13.18
N ALA A 579 -16.30 -1.12 -13.98
CA ALA A 579 -16.00 -2.51 -14.32
C ALA A 579 -15.56 -3.37 -13.11
N ALA A 580 -14.92 -2.77 -12.11
CA ALA A 580 -14.40 -3.49 -10.95
C ALA A 580 -15.45 -3.75 -9.85
N LEU A 581 -16.50 -2.92 -9.77
CA LEU A 581 -17.51 -2.96 -8.69
C LEU A 581 -18.26 -4.31 -8.60
N PRO A 582 -18.73 -4.94 -9.71
CA PRO A 582 -19.46 -6.21 -9.63
C PRO A 582 -18.65 -7.33 -8.97
N GLY A 583 -17.33 -7.35 -9.17
CA GLY A 583 -16.44 -8.34 -8.55
C GLY A 583 -16.39 -8.22 -7.03
N LEU A 584 -16.41 -7.00 -6.49
CA LEU A 584 -16.47 -6.76 -5.04
C LEU A 584 -17.88 -7.00 -4.48
N ALA A 585 -18.93 -6.59 -5.21
CA ALA A 585 -20.31 -6.85 -4.83
C ALA A 585 -20.60 -8.35 -4.69
N GLY A 586 -20.03 -9.17 -5.57
CA GLY A 586 -20.17 -10.62 -5.50
C GLY A 586 -19.52 -11.27 -4.28
N LEU A 587 -18.59 -10.60 -3.59
CA LEU A 587 -17.97 -11.11 -2.35
C LEU A 587 -18.87 -10.96 -1.12
N LEU A 588 -19.97 -10.23 -1.22
CA LEU A 588 -20.86 -10.01 -0.08
C LEU A 588 -21.51 -11.32 0.36
N ASP A 589 -21.39 -11.61 1.65
CA ASP A 589 -22.18 -12.65 2.25
C ASP A 589 -23.68 -12.27 2.27
N PRO A 590 -24.59 -13.22 2.49
CA PRO A 590 -26.04 -12.98 2.48
C PRO A 590 -26.54 -11.94 3.50
N SER A 591 -25.71 -11.52 4.46
CA SER A 591 -26.03 -10.45 5.41
C SER A 591 -25.38 -9.11 5.06
N GLY A 592 -24.75 -9.00 3.88
CA GLY A 592 -24.20 -7.75 3.37
C GLY A 592 -22.80 -7.41 3.89
N ARG A 593 -22.04 -8.38 4.39
CA ARG A 593 -20.64 -8.16 4.81
C ARG A 593 -19.65 -8.65 3.78
N LEU A 594 -18.58 -7.90 3.58
CA LEU A 594 -17.39 -8.38 2.87
C LEU A 594 -16.58 -9.33 3.74
N PRO A 595 -15.82 -10.26 3.15
CA PRO A 595 -14.85 -11.04 3.89
C PRO A 595 -13.78 -10.09 4.50
N PRO A 596 -13.50 -10.17 5.81
CA PRO A 596 -12.64 -9.23 6.52
C PRO A 596 -11.14 -9.49 6.33
N PHE A 597 -10.69 -9.64 5.08
CA PHE A 597 -9.28 -9.78 4.73
C PHE A 597 -8.56 -8.42 4.76
N GLY A 598 -7.29 -8.41 5.17
CA GLY A 598 -6.53 -7.18 5.39
C GLY A 598 -7.15 -6.21 6.42
N ASP A 599 -6.94 -4.90 6.22
CA ASP A 599 -7.56 -3.86 7.04
C ASP A 599 -9.05 -3.72 6.70
N ALA A 600 -9.92 -4.22 7.58
CA ALA A 600 -11.36 -4.31 7.39
C ALA A 600 -12.12 -3.99 8.71
N PRO A 601 -12.42 -2.71 8.97
CA PRO A 601 -13.13 -2.28 10.18
C PRO A 601 -14.52 -2.93 10.31
N ALA A 602 -14.89 -3.31 11.54
CA ALA A 602 -16.07 -4.11 11.82
C ALA A 602 -17.41 -3.34 11.80
N ASP A 603 -17.36 -2.01 11.82
CA ASP A 603 -18.50 -1.09 11.95
C ASP A 603 -18.97 -0.51 10.61
N LEU A 604 -18.34 -0.87 9.50
CA LEU A 604 -18.76 -0.47 8.16
C LEU A 604 -19.99 -1.28 7.69
N ASP A 605 -20.76 -0.68 6.79
CA ASP A 605 -21.84 -1.34 6.04
C ASP A 605 -21.47 -1.42 4.55
N PRO A 606 -20.72 -2.48 4.13
CA PRO A 606 -20.27 -2.61 2.75
C PRO A 606 -21.40 -2.74 1.75
N ALA A 607 -22.53 -3.37 2.11
CA ALA A 607 -23.66 -3.51 1.20
C ALA A 607 -24.29 -2.16 0.89
N ALA A 608 -24.52 -1.31 1.90
CA ALA A 608 -25.02 0.04 1.66
C ALA A 608 -24.01 0.91 0.90
N TRP A 609 -22.70 0.72 1.16
CA TRP A 609 -21.65 1.41 0.42
C TRP A 609 -21.63 1.02 -1.07
N ILE A 610 -21.63 -0.28 -1.37
CA ILE A 610 -21.70 -0.79 -2.74
C ILE A 610 -22.98 -0.30 -3.44
N ALA A 611 -24.12 -0.26 -2.75
CA ALA A 611 -25.35 0.28 -3.30
C ALA A 611 -25.21 1.77 -3.69
N ARG A 612 -24.57 2.59 -2.86
CA ARG A 612 -24.29 4.01 -3.19
C ARG A 612 -23.32 4.15 -4.38
N LEU A 613 -22.32 3.28 -4.50
CA LEU A 613 -21.41 3.26 -5.65
C LEU A 613 -22.12 2.83 -6.95
N ALA A 614 -23.01 1.83 -6.87
CA ALA A 614 -23.74 1.30 -8.02
C ALA A 614 -24.86 2.22 -8.52
N ALA A 615 -25.41 3.07 -7.64
CA ALA A 615 -26.61 3.87 -7.91
C ALA A 615 -26.40 5.38 -7.68
N PRO A 616 -25.54 6.07 -8.47
CA PRO A 616 -25.52 7.53 -8.42
C PRO A 616 -26.86 8.16 -8.88
N ASP A 617 -27.66 7.48 -9.72
CA ASP A 617 -28.95 7.95 -10.26
C ASP A 617 -29.99 6.83 -10.54
N ARG A 618 -29.99 5.70 -9.79
CA ARG A 618 -30.87 4.53 -10.08
C ARG A 618 -31.82 4.15 -8.96
N ASP A 619 -33.01 3.65 -9.34
CA ASP A 619 -34.06 3.14 -8.45
C ASP A 619 -33.69 1.75 -7.89
N LEU A 620 -33.29 1.72 -6.61
CA LEU A 620 -32.78 0.56 -5.86
C LEU A 620 -33.79 -0.60 -5.71
N VAL A 621 -35.06 -0.40 -6.07
CA VAL A 621 -36.10 -1.42 -5.95
C VAL A 621 -35.98 -2.51 -7.04
N ALA A 622 -35.44 -2.20 -8.22
CA ALA A 622 -35.43 -3.11 -9.38
C ALA A 622 -34.32 -4.19 -9.35
N GLU A 623 -33.22 -3.99 -8.63
CA GLU A 623 -32.09 -4.94 -8.59
C GLU A 623 -32.20 -5.99 -7.46
N ARG A 624 -33.14 -5.81 -6.54
CA ARG A 624 -33.42 -6.78 -5.47
C ARG A 624 -33.92 -8.13 -6.01
N ASP A 625 -34.33 -8.16 -7.28
CA ASP A 625 -34.83 -9.34 -7.99
C ASP A 625 -33.75 -10.09 -8.80
N THR A 626 -32.51 -9.59 -8.85
CA THR A 626 -31.40 -10.33 -9.49
C THR A 626 -30.88 -11.42 -8.55
N ALA A 627 -31.00 -12.69 -8.96
CA ALA A 627 -30.47 -13.80 -8.17
C ALA A 627 -28.95 -13.65 -8.01
N PRO A 628 -28.42 -13.62 -6.76
CA PRO A 628 -26.98 -13.52 -6.55
C PRO A 628 -26.26 -14.73 -7.13
N SER A 629 -25.10 -14.50 -7.75
CA SER A 629 -24.28 -15.58 -8.32
C SER A 629 -23.84 -16.55 -7.21
N PRO A 630 -23.90 -17.87 -7.44
CA PRO A 630 -23.40 -18.87 -6.48
C PRO A 630 -21.88 -18.79 -6.29
N GLU A 631 -21.18 -18.12 -7.21
CA GLU A 631 -19.74 -17.87 -7.10
C GLU A 631 -19.40 -16.47 -7.60
N ALA A 632 -18.47 -15.82 -6.92
CA ALA A 632 -17.88 -14.56 -7.33
C ALA A 632 -16.35 -14.63 -7.28
N ARG A 633 -15.72 -13.86 -8.16
CA ARG A 633 -14.26 -13.71 -8.22
C ARG A 633 -13.88 -12.26 -8.43
N THR A 634 -12.78 -11.90 -7.79
CA THR A 634 -12.05 -10.66 -8.05
C THR A 634 -10.56 -10.96 -7.93
N ALA A 635 -9.70 -10.01 -8.27
CA ALA A 635 -8.24 -10.20 -8.26
C ALA A 635 -7.75 -10.72 -6.90
N GLY A 636 -7.20 -11.93 -6.87
CA GLY A 636 -6.68 -12.53 -5.64
C GLY A 636 -7.74 -13.05 -4.66
N MET A 637 -9.02 -13.15 -5.02
CA MET A 637 -10.07 -13.65 -4.12
C MET A 637 -11.14 -14.46 -4.85
N LEU A 638 -11.79 -15.34 -4.09
CA LEU A 638 -12.93 -16.12 -4.55
C LEU A 638 -13.94 -16.24 -3.41
N ALA A 639 -15.23 -16.14 -3.75
CA ALA A 639 -16.32 -16.40 -2.83
C ALA A 639 -17.34 -17.38 -3.45
N MET A 640 -17.91 -18.25 -2.62
CA MET A 640 -19.02 -19.14 -2.94
C MET A 640 -20.17 -18.87 -1.97
N ARG A 641 -21.40 -18.95 -2.49
CA ARG A 641 -22.62 -18.63 -1.77
C ARG A 641 -23.66 -19.73 -1.98
N HIS A 642 -24.37 -20.05 -0.90
CA HIS A 642 -25.53 -20.93 -0.94
C HIS A 642 -26.67 -20.32 -0.12
N ASP A 643 -27.88 -20.29 -0.67
CA ASP A 643 -29.09 -19.83 0.03
C ASP A 643 -30.15 -20.95 -0.02
N GLY A 644 -30.34 -21.65 1.10
CA GLY A 644 -31.32 -22.75 1.22
C GLY A 644 -32.42 -22.45 2.24
N MET A 645 -33.67 -22.80 1.93
CA MET A 645 -34.81 -22.57 2.85
C MET A 645 -34.69 -23.34 4.18
N GLU A 646 -34.23 -24.59 4.14
CA GLU A 646 -34.20 -25.45 5.34
C GLU A 646 -32.94 -25.27 6.19
N ARG A 647 -31.77 -25.17 5.54
CA ARG A 647 -30.48 -25.03 6.21
C ARG A 647 -30.09 -23.58 6.48
N GLY A 648 -30.78 -22.61 5.87
CA GLY A 648 -30.34 -21.22 5.86
C GLY A 648 -29.23 -20.99 4.85
N TRP A 649 -28.47 -19.93 5.05
CA TRP A 649 -27.44 -19.52 4.11
C TRP A 649 -26.04 -20.02 4.50
N GLY A 650 -25.17 -20.15 3.50
CA GLY A 650 -23.77 -20.48 3.62
C GLY A 650 -22.91 -19.52 2.79
N HIS A 651 -21.68 -19.31 3.24
CA HIS A 651 -20.71 -18.49 2.53
C HIS A 651 -19.30 -19.01 2.75
N PHE A 652 -18.52 -19.11 1.70
CA PHE A 652 -17.09 -19.43 1.75
C PHE A 652 -16.35 -18.35 0.99
N ALA A 653 -15.30 -17.78 1.56
CA ALA A 653 -14.42 -16.87 0.85
C ALA A 653 -12.97 -17.16 1.18
N LEU A 654 -12.09 -17.01 0.20
CA LEU A 654 -10.65 -17.18 0.36
C LEU A 654 -9.90 -16.00 -0.28
N THR A 655 -8.71 -15.71 0.23
CA THR A 655 -7.77 -14.76 -0.35
C THR A 655 -6.46 -15.45 -0.74
N TYR A 656 -5.93 -15.06 -1.89
CA TYR A 656 -4.62 -15.42 -2.43
C TYR A 656 -3.93 -14.19 -3.03
N ALA A 657 -4.39 -13.00 -2.65
CA ALA A 657 -3.82 -11.74 -3.11
C ALA A 657 -2.33 -11.65 -2.75
N ALA A 658 -1.59 -10.92 -3.57
CA ALA A 658 -0.20 -10.58 -3.28
C ALA A 658 -0.13 -9.74 -1.99
N GLN A 659 0.83 -10.04 -1.14
CA GLN A 659 1.03 -9.33 0.12
C GLN A 659 1.95 -8.13 -0.06
N SER A 660 1.77 -7.12 0.78
CA SER A 660 2.68 -5.97 0.87
C SER A 660 3.58 -6.08 2.11
N PRO A 661 4.72 -5.36 2.16
CA PRO A 661 5.66 -5.46 3.29
C PRO A 661 5.02 -5.05 4.62
N GLN A 662 4.16 -4.03 4.61
CA GLN A 662 3.42 -3.51 5.76
C GLN A 662 1.98 -4.06 5.85
N GLY A 663 1.60 -4.96 4.95
CA GLY A 663 0.29 -5.59 4.90
C GLY A 663 0.20 -6.87 5.73
N HIS A 664 -1.01 -7.42 5.76
CA HIS A 664 -1.34 -8.64 6.49
C HIS A 664 -0.65 -9.88 5.88
N ARG A 665 -0.38 -10.87 6.72
CA ARG A 665 0.20 -12.17 6.32
C ARG A 665 -0.89 -13.22 6.12
N ASP A 666 -1.91 -12.85 5.36
CA ASP A 666 -3.19 -13.58 5.20
C ASP A 666 -3.34 -14.34 3.87
N CYS A 667 -2.30 -14.50 3.05
CA CYS A 667 -2.38 -15.24 1.80
C CYS A 667 -2.76 -16.70 2.11
N THR A 668 -3.75 -17.23 1.40
CA THR A 668 -4.43 -18.53 1.62
C THR A 668 -5.38 -18.58 2.81
N SER A 669 -5.59 -17.47 3.49
CA SER A 669 -6.61 -17.39 4.53
C SER A 669 -8.01 -17.46 3.95
N PHE A 670 -8.97 -17.85 4.78
CA PHE A 670 -10.35 -18.07 4.37
C PHE A 670 -11.33 -17.79 5.50
N THR A 671 -12.59 -17.58 5.11
CA THR A 671 -13.74 -17.52 6.01
C THR A 671 -14.79 -18.53 5.58
N PHE A 672 -15.55 -19.05 6.55
CA PHE A 672 -16.56 -20.06 6.29
C PHE A 672 -17.77 -19.89 7.18
N ALA A 673 -18.95 -19.95 6.55
CA ALA A 673 -20.24 -19.84 7.17
C ALA A 673 -21.18 -20.91 6.63
N THR A 674 -21.97 -21.49 7.53
CA THR A 674 -23.00 -22.48 7.22
C THR A 674 -24.07 -22.45 8.30
N GLY A 675 -25.31 -22.77 7.95
CA GLY A 675 -26.41 -22.71 8.90
C GLY A 675 -26.78 -21.29 9.33
N SER A 676 -26.56 -20.30 8.48
CA SER A 676 -26.67 -18.86 8.78
C SER A 676 -25.74 -18.37 9.90
N ARG A 677 -24.61 -19.06 10.12
CA ARG A 677 -23.60 -18.72 11.14
C ARG A 677 -22.20 -18.70 10.54
N ARG A 678 -21.41 -17.70 10.93
CA ARG A 678 -19.99 -17.59 10.58
C ARG A 678 -19.18 -18.38 11.58
N TRP A 679 -18.52 -19.44 11.13
CA TRP A 679 -17.78 -20.33 12.02
C TRP A 679 -16.28 -20.07 11.96
N ILE A 680 -15.76 -19.82 10.76
CA ILE A 680 -14.37 -19.40 10.55
C ILE A 680 -14.38 -17.92 10.18
N VAL A 681 -13.73 -17.12 11.02
CA VAL A 681 -13.61 -15.65 10.88
C VAL A 681 -12.14 -15.26 10.75
N GLU A 682 -11.84 -14.01 10.43
CA GLU A 682 -10.48 -13.47 10.54
C GLU A 682 -10.25 -12.81 11.90
N GLY A 683 -8.97 -12.66 12.28
CA GLY A 683 -8.58 -11.68 13.29
C GLY A 683 -9.00 -10.26 12.90
N GLY A 684 -9.04 -9.96 11.59
CA GLY A 684 -9.46 -8.68 11.01
C GLY A 684 -8.45 -7.56 11.26
N GLY A 685 -8.48 -6.49 10.45
CA GLY A 685 -7.70 -5.29 10.70
C GLY A 685 -8.55 -4.14 11.21
N ALA A 686 -8.03 -3.36 12.16
CA ALA A 686 -8.65 -2.13 12.63
C ALA A 686 -7.80 -0.93 12.17
N GLU A 687 -8.42 0.02 11.46
CA GLU A 687 -7.80 1.32 11.12
C GLU A 687 -7.43 2.14 12.39
N GLY A 688 -7.95 1.78 13.56
CA GLY A 688 -7.60 2.42 14.83
C GLY A 688 -6.35 1.86 15.52
N VAL A 689 -5.83 0.71 15.09
CA VAL A 689 -4.69 0.03 15.72
C VAL A 689 -3.47 0.18 14.82
N GLU A 690 -2.72 1.26 14.99
CA GLU A 690 -1.62 1.62 14.09
C GLU A 690 -0.23 1.17 14.58
N VAL A 691 -0.07 0.87 15.88
CA VAL A 691 1.25 0.61 16.49
C VAL A 691 1.24 -0.49 17.57
N GLY A 692 2.42 -0.96 17.92
CA GLY A 692 2.65 -1.86 19.06
C GLY A 692 2.27 -3.31 18.82
N ALA A 693 2.15 -4.07 19.92
CA ALA A 693 1.89 -5.52 19.91
C ALA A 693 0.58 -5.89 19.20
N ALA A 694 -0.47 -5.08 19.38
CA ALA A 694 -1.76 -5.32 18.75
C ALA A 694 -1.67 -5.21 17.22
N ARG A 695 -1.06 -4.14 16.68
CA ARG A 695 -0.85 -4.01 15.23
C ARG A 695 0.05 -5.13 14.71
N HIS A 696 1.13 -5.45 15.43
CA HIS A 696 2.01 -6.55 15.04
C HIS A 696 1.26 -7.89 14.93
N HIS A 697 0.43 -8.22 15.92
CA HIS A 697 -0.40 -9.42 15.91
C HIS A 697 -1.33 -9.46 14.68
N LEU A 698 -2.06 -8.37 14.43
CA LEU A 698 -3.00 -8.29 13.30
C LEU A 698 -2.31 -8.45 11.93
N LEU A 699 -1.08 -7.95 11.78
CA LEU A 699 -0.31 -8.13 10.55
C LEU A 699 0.32 -9.52 10.42
N SER A 700 0.52 -10.22 11.53
CA SER A 700 1.18 -11.54 11.57
C SER A 700 0.26 -12.66 11.11
N ALA A 701 0.85 -13.80 10.74
CA ALA A 701 0.09 -14.99 10.40
C ALA A 701 -0.78 -15.53 11.57
N ARG A 702 -0.51 -15.09 12.80
CA ARG A 702 -1.22 -15.54 14.01
C ARG A 702 -2.63 -15.00 14.13
N ALA A 703 -3.00 -14.01 13.32
CA ALA A 703 -4.35 -13.46 13.24
C ALA A 703 -5.17 -14.07 12.07
N HIS A 704 -4.59 -15.01 11.31
CA HIS A 704 -5.15 -15.50 10.05
C HIS A 704 -5.30 -17.02 10.00
N ASN A 705 -6.18 -17.51 9.15
CA ASN A 705 -6.47 -18.93 8.94
C ASN A 705 -5.47 -19.58 7.97
N VAL A 706 -4.18 -19.50 8.30
CA VAL A 706 -3.07 -19.95 7.45
C VAL A 706 -2.32 -21.13 8.08
N ALA A 707 -1.45 -21.77 7.31
CA ALA A 707 -0.53 -22.80 7.80
C ALA A 707 0.88 -22.24 7.98
N ILE A 708 1.59 -22.74 8.99
CA ILE A 708 2.90 -22.26 9.43
C ILE A 708 3.84 -23.48 9.54
N PRO A 709 4.78 -23.67 8.60
CA PRO A 709 5.76 -24.75 8.67
C PRO A 709 6.92 -24.40 9.63
N ASP A 710 7.33 -25.34 10.47
CA ASP A 710 8.50 -25.28 11.36
C ASP A 710 8.58 -24.00 12.22
N GLY A 711 7.42 -23.46 12.62
CA GLY A 711 7.32 -22.19 13.37
C GLY A 711 7.74 -20.94 12.58
N ARG A 712 7.87 -21.07 11.25
CA ARG A 712 8.30 -20.01 10.33
C ARG A 712 7.09 -19.33 9.71
N GLU A 713 6.74 -18.15 10.22
CA GLU A 713 5.61 -17.38 9.70
C GLU A 713 5.76 -17.05 8.20
N PRO A 714 4.67 -16.99 7.43
CA PRO A 714 4.66 -16.44 6.08
C PRO A 714 5.41 -15.09 5.98
N VAL A 715 6.18 -14.95 4.91
CA VAL A 715 6.80 -13.71 4.44
C VAL A 715 5.96 -13.14 3.30
N VAL A 716 6.29 -11.93 2.82
CA VAL A 716 5.64 -11.37 1.63
C VAL A 716 5.76 -12.33 0.44
N GLY A 717 4.67 -12.55 -0.26
CA GLY A 717 4.63 -13.34 -1.49
C GLY A 717 3.25 -13.23 -2.14
N THR A 718 2.95 -14.18 -3.01
CA THR A 718 1.67 -14.27 -3.71
C THR A 718 1.17 -15.72 -3.74
N GLY A 719 -0.10 -15.88 -4.12
CA GLY A 719 -0.73 -17.18 -4.32
C GLY A 719 -1.46 -17.24 -5.66
N ASP A 720 -1.58 -18.44 -6.20
CA ASP A 720 -2.25 -18.70 -7.48
C ASP A 720 -3.19 -19.89 -7.37
N VAL A 721 -4.39 -19.77 -7.96
CA VAL A 721 -5.28 -20.91 -8.15
C VAL A 721 -4.77 -21.75 -9.32
N THR A 722 -4.01 -22.78 -8.98
CA THR A 722 -3.36 -23.67 -9.97
C THR A 722 -4.27 -24.73 -10.57
N ALA A 723 -5.33 -25.13 -9.85
CA ALA A 723 -6.29 -26.10 -10.36
C ALA A 723 -7.67 -25.89 -9.73
N ARG A 724 -8.69 -26.23 -10.51
CA ARG A 724 -10.07 -26.34 -10.08
C ARG A 724 -10.66 -27.62 -10.65
N LEU A 725 -11.33 -28.40 -9.81
CA LEU A 725 -11.99 -29.64 -10.18
C LEU A 725 -13.42 -29.61 -9.67
N ALA A 726 -14.38 -29.74 -10.59
CA ALA A 726 -15.78 -29.96 -10.25
C ALA A 726 -15.98 -31.45 -9.95
N LEU A 727 -16.63 -31.76 -8.83
CA LEU A 727 -16.96 -33.09 -8.36
C LEU A 727 -18.48 -33.20 -8.23
N GLU A 728 -19.00 -34.40 -7.96
CA GLU A 728 -20.44 -34.58 -7.75
C GLU A 728 -20.90 -33.86 -6.46
N GLY A 729 -21.46 -32.66 -6.66
CA GLY A 729 -21.96 -31.74 -5.63
C GLY A 729 -20.89 -31.19 -4.69
N ALA A 730 -19.67 -31.03 -5.20
CA ALA A 730 -18.57 -30.37 -4.52
C ALA A 730 -17.59 -29.75 -5.52
N THR A 731 -16.76 -28.83 -5.07
CA THR A 731 -15.67 -28.23 -5.85
C THR A 731 -14.37 -28.32 -5.08
N ALA A 732 -13.30 -28.77 -5.74
CA ALA A 732 -11.93 -28.72 -5.22
C ALA A 732 -11.14 -27.57 -5.88
N LEU A 733 -10.44 -26.79 -5.07
CA LEU A 733 -9.58 -25.68 -5.46
C LEU A 733 -8.17 -25.89 -4.90
N ARG A 734 -7.15 -25.87 -5.76
CA ARG A 734 -5.74 -25.99 -5.36
C ARG A 734 -5.03 -24.66 -5.54
N LEU A 735 -4.42 -24.18 -4.48
CA LEU A 735 -3.57 -23.00 -4.45
C LEU A 735 -2.11 -23.41 -4.32
N SER A 736 -1.21 -22.68 -4.99
CA SER A 736 0.23 -22.68 -4.68
C SER A 736 0.65 -21.30 -4.21
N THR A 737 1.68 -21.20 -3.37
CA THR A 737 2.16 -19.90 -2.88
C THR A 737 3.67 -19.78 -2.81
N THR A 738 4.14 -18.53 -2.81
CA THR A 738 5.55 -18.17 -2.58
C THR A 738 5.81 -17.63 -1.17
N VAL A 739 4.76 -17.47 -0.35
CA VAL A 739 4.81 -16.82 0.97
C VAL A 739 5.62 -17.57 2.04
N HIS A 740 6.06 -18.81 1.79
CA HIS A 740 6.93 -19.55 2.71
C HIS A 740 8.42 -19.44 2.34
N GLY A 741 8.74 -18.62 1.34
CA GLY A 741 10.07 -18.52 0.77
C GLY A 741 10.43 -19.72 -0.11
N PRO A 742 11.63 -19.74 -0.68
CA PRO A 742 12.03 -20.72 -1.69
C PRO A 742 12.33 -22.12 -1.13
N ASP A 743 12.42 -22.29 0.19
CA ASP A 743 12.74 -23.57 0.81
C ASP A 743 11.54 -24.55 0.78
N TYR A 744 10.30 -24.04 0.82
CA TYR A 744 9.10 -24.86 0.85
C TYR A 744 8.33 -24.76 -0.47
N ALA A 745 8.01 -25.92 -1.05
CA ALA A 745 6.90 -26.01 -1.97
C ALA A 745 5.60 -26.18 -1.17
N HIS A 746 4.76 -25.15 -1.15
CA HIS A 746 3.48 -25.14 -0.46
C HIS A 746 2.30 -25.21 -1.43
N ALA A 747 1.37 -26.11 -1.14
CA ALA A 747 0.07 -26.14 -1.78
C ALA A 747 -1.04 -26.28 -0.73
N ARG A 748 -2.11 -25.51 -0.91
CA ARG A 748 -3.33 -25.61 -0.11
C ARG A 748 -4.50 -26.03 -0.99
N LEU A 749 -5.23 -27.06 -0.56
CA LEU A 749 -6.44 -27.53 -1.22
C LEU A 749 -7.66 -27.20 -0.36
N PHE A 750 -8.65 -26.57 -0.98
CA PHE A 750 -10.00 -26.46 -0.45
C PHE A 750 -10.92 -27.43 -1.19
N LEU A 751 -11.62 -28.28 -0.46
CA LEU A 751 -12.71 -29.11 -1.00
C LEU A 751 -14.01 -28.63 -0.36
N VAL A 752 -14.90 -28.03 -1.13
CA VAL A 752 -16.09 -27.34 -0.62
C VAL A 752 -17.34 -28.01 -1.19
N LEU A 753 -18.30 -28.38 -0.35
CA LEU A 753 -19.59 -28.92 -0.81
C LEU A 753 -20.44 -27.80 -1.41
N ASP A 754 -21.18 -28.08 -2.49
CA ASP A 754 -21.95 -27.05 -3.22
C ASP A 754 -23.11 -26.46 -2.40
N ASP A 755 -23.60 -27.19 -1.40
CA ASP A 755 -24.60 -26.73 -0.44
C ASP A 755 -24.00 -26.01 0.78
N LEU A 756 -22.67 -25.85 0.80
CA LEU A 756 -21.88 -25.30 1.90
C LEU A 756 -22.19 -25.94 3.27
N SER A 757 -22.62 -27.20 3.29
CA SER A 757 -22.81 -27.96 4.53
C SER A 757 -21.50 -28.38 5.20
N GLY A 758 -20.39 -28.30 4.47
CA GLY A 758 -19.05 -28.53 4.98
C GLY A 758 -17.96 -28.25 3.95
N MET A 759 -16.73 -28.24 4.42
CA MET A 759 -15.53 -28.10 3.60
C MET A 759 -14.34 -28.85 4.22
N ALA A 760 -13.31 -29.14 3.44
CA ALA A 760 -12.01 -29.53 3.93
C ALA A 760 -10.96 -28.50 3.49
N VAL A 761 -10.02 -28.18 4.38
CA VAL A 761 -8.81 -27.41 4.08
C VAL A 761 -7.61 -28.32 4.35
N ILE A 762 -6.79 -28.54 3.33
CA ILE A 762 -5.65 -29.47 3.36
C ILE A 762 -4.40 -28.73 2.92
N ASP A 763 -3.37 -28.80 3.74
CA ASP A 763 -2.07 -28.21 3.47
C ASP A 763 -1.04 -29.28 3.15
N ARG A 764 -0.20 -28.98 2.15
CA ARG A 764 0.96 -29.78 1.80
C ARG A 764 2.19 -28.92 1.77
N PHE A 765 3.20 -29.34 2.54
CA PHE A 765 4.55 -28.80 2.49
C PHE A 765 5.51 -29.87 2.01
N ALA A 766 6.42 -29.50 1.11
CA ALA A 766 7.54 -30.35 0.71
C ALA A 766 8.88 -29.60 0.77
N TRP A 767 9.86 -30.29 1.32
CA TRP A 767 11.26 -29.90 1.41
C TRP A 767 12.10 -31.19 1.49
N ALA A 768 12.74 -31.53 0.36
CA ALA A 768 13.50 -32.77 0.23
C ALA A 768 14.61 -32.91 1.29
N GLY A 769 14.74 -34.10 1.86
CA GLY A 769 15.77 -34.45 2.84
C GLY A 769 15.52 -33.94 4.26
N ARG A 770 14.39 -33.27 4.52
CA ARG A 770 14.08 -32.65 5.82
C ARG A 770 12.84 -33.24 6.48
N THR A 771 12.85 -33.26 7.81
CA THR A 771 11.61 -33.39 8.58
C THR A 771 10.91 -32.05 8.58
N ILE A 772 9.61 -32.07 8.34
CA ILE A 772 8.75 -30.89 8.29
C ILE A 772 7.66 -31.09 9.33
N ALA A 773 7.51 -30.12 10.22
CA ALA A 773 6.32 -29.94 11.03
C ALA A 773 5.55 -28.75 10.49
N PHE A 774 4.23 -28.78 10.53
CA PHE A 774 3.45 -27.56 10.34
C PHE A 774 2.25 -27.54 11.27
N GLU A 775 1.79 -26.33 11.55
CA GLU A 775 0.53 -26.08 12.22
C GLU A 775 -0.37 -25.21 11.36
N GLY A 776 -1.68 -25.45 11.39
CA GLY A 776 -2.66 -24.55 10.81
C GLY A 776 -3.55 -23.94 11.90
N LEU A 777 -3.98 -22.72 11.65
CA LEU A 777 -4.80 -21.93 12.56
C LEU A 777 -6.21 -21.79 12.00
N LEU A 778 -7.22 -21.92 12.86
CA LEU A 778 -8.63 -21.68 12.55
C LEU A 778 -9.21 -20.77 13.64
N HIS A 779 -9.58 -19.55 13.27
CA HIS A 779 -10.16 -18.56 14.15
C HIS A 779 -11.67 -18.68 14.14
N LEU A 780 -12.25 -18.77 15.33
CA LEU A 780 -13.68 -18.82 15.56
C LEU A 780 -14.17 -17.50 16.16
N PRO A 781 -15.44 -17.13 15.98
CA PRO A 781 -15.92 -15.87 16.49
C PRO A 781 -15.88 -15.84 18.04
N PRO A 782 -15.73 -14.66 18.67
CA PRO A 782 -15.57 -14.53 20.13
C PRO A 782 -16.70 -15.11 20.99
N ASP A 783 -17.86 -15.35 20.40
CA ASP A 783 -19.06 -15.91 21.04
C ASP A 783 -19.20 -17.44 20.82
N ALA A 784 -18.32 -18.07 20.05
CA ALA A 784 -18.31 -19.52 19.87
C ALA A 784 -17.76 -20.25 21.09
N LEU A 785 -18.44 -21.33 21.49
CA LEU A 785 -17.94 -22.30 22.46
C LEU A 785 -17.24 -23.44 21.74
N VAL A 786 -15.97 -23.70 22.06
CA VAL A 786 -15.15 -24.72 21.39
C VAL A 786 -14.66 -25.74 22.41
N ALA A 787 -14.80 -27.02 22.08
CA ALA A 787 -14.36 -28.13 22.92
C ALA A 787 -13.56 -29.16 22.11
N LEU A 788 -12.42 -29.60 22.65
CA LEU A 788 -11.68 -30.75 22.14
C LEU A 788 -12.38 -32.03 22.62
N THR A 789 -12.88 -32.85 21.69
CA THR A 789 -13.58 -34.10 22.00
C THR A 789 -12.69 -35.33 21.82
N GLY A 790 -11.49 -35.15 21.26
CA GLY A 790 -10.44 -36.14 21.19
C GLY A 790 -9.18 -35.57 20.53
N ALA A 791 -8.14 -36.40 20.40
CA ALA A 791 -6.84 -35.95 19.84
C ALA A 791 -6.93 -35.44 18.38
N ARG A 792 -8.00 -35.78 17.65
CA ARG A 792 -8.23 -35.38 16.25
C ARG A 792 -9.61 -34.76 16.01
N ARG A 793 -10.38 -34.50 17.07
CA ARG A 793 -11.74 -33.98 16.92
C ARG A 793 -12.00 -32.82 17.87
N ALA A 794 -12.62 -31.79 17.34
CA ALA A 794 -13.17 -30.68 18.11
C ALA A 794 -14.59 -30.39 17.66
N LEU A 795 -15.34 -29.69 18.51
CA LEU A 795 -16.71 -29.26 18.26
C LEU A 795 -16.80 -27.77 18.60
N ALA A 796 -17.42 -26.98 17.73
CA ALA A 796 -17.86 -25.63 18.06
C ALA A 796 -19.39 -25.57 18.17
N GLN A 797 -19.89 -24.72 19.06
CA GLN A 797 -21.30 -24.39 19.21
C GLN A 797 -21.52 -22.88 19.25
N GLN A 798 -22.56 -22.43 18.58
CA GLN A 798 -23.01 -21.03 18.55
C GLN A 798 -24.52 -21.01 18.30
N ASP A 799 -25.28 -20.30 19.14
CA ASP A 799 -26.73 -20.11 19.01
C ASP A 799 -27.52 -21.40 18.68
N GLY A 800 -27.22 -22.49 19.40
CA GLY A 800 -27.87 -23.79 19.23
C GLY A 800 -27.49 -24.56 17.97
N ARG A 801 -26.57 -24.04 17.14
CA ARG A 801 -25.96 -24.74 16.01
C ARG A 801 -24.61 -25.33 16.41
N ARG A 802 -24.12 -26.27 15.61
CA ARG A 802 -22.83 -26.94 15.84
C ARG A 802 -22.02 -27.03 14.55
N LEU A 803 -20.70 -27.09 14.69
CA LEU A 803 -19.78 -27.45 13.63
C LEU A 803 -18.72 -28.42 14.17
N ASP A 804 -18.56 -29.55 13.49
CA ASP A 804 -17.55 -30.56 13.80
C ASP A 804 -16.24 -30.28 13.04
N PHE A 805 -15.12 -30.48 13.72
CA PHE A 805 -13.77 -30.37 13.17
C PHE A 805 -13.06 -31.71 13.30
N VAL A 806 -12.53 -32.24 12.21
CA VAL A 806 -11.82 -33.52 12.19
C VAL A 806 -10.46 -33.36 11.51
N ALA A 807 -9.38 -33.59 12.23
CA ALA A 807 -8.02 -33.56 11.69
C ALA A 807 -7.74 -34.84 10.87
N VAL A 808 -7.39 -34.66 9.59
CA VAL A 808 -7.18 -35.74 8.63
C VAL A 808 -5.72 -35.75 8.15
N PRO A 809 -4.89 -36.73 8.58
CA PRO A 809 -3.57 -36.93 8.02
C PRO A 809 -3.66 -37.68 6.68
N LEU A 810 -3.06 -37.13 5.63
CA LEU A 810 -2.99 -37.77 4.31
C LEU A 810 -1.58 -38.33 4.02
N LYS A 811 -0.55 -37.60 4.44
CA LYS A 811 0.85 -38.03 4.42
C LYS A 811 1.59 -37.51 5.66
N GLY A 812 2.20 -38.40 6.42
CA GLY A 812 2.83 -38.09 7.71
C GLY A 812 1.93 -38.46 8.89
N GLN A 813 2.16 -37.82 10.04
CA GLN A 813 1.47 -38.10 11.30
C GLN A 813 0.81 -36.84 11.85
N ALA A 814 -0.43 -36.96 12.34
CA ALA A 814 -1.10 -35.89 13.06
C ALA A 814 -0.47 -35.73 14.45
N ALA A 815 -0.12 -34.49 14.81
CA ALA A 815 0.43 -34.11 16.11
C ALA A 815 -0.64 -33.61 17.11
N GLY A 816 -1.90 -33.52 16.67
CA GLY A 816 -3.06 -33.27 17.53
C GLY A 816 -3.79 -31.96 17.24
N LEU A 817 -4.82 -31.71 18.03
CA LEU A 817 -5.56 -30.44 18.09
C LEU A 817 -5.29 -29.72 19.40
N ASP A 818 -5.30 -28.40 19.36
CA ASP A 818 -5.06 -27.52 20.51
C ASP A 818 -5.93 -26.26 20.42
N LEU A 819 -6.25 -25.65 21.56
CA LEU A 819 -7.17 -24.51 21.65
C LEU A 819 -6.53 -23.37 22.44
N THR A 820 -6.43 -22.20 21.81
CA THR A 820 -5.94 -20.96 22.45
C THR A 820 -7.03 -19.91 22.45
N ILE A 821 -7.18 -19.18 23.57
CA ILE A 821 -8.12 -18.06 23.71
C ILE A 821 -7.38 -16.91 24.38
N GLY A 822 -7.16 -15.80 23.68
CA GLY A 822 -6.65 -14.54 24.25
C GLY A 822 -5.29 -14.62 24.95
N ARG A 823 -4.26 -15.16 24.28
CA ARG A 823 -2.90 -15.26 24.83
C ARG A 823 -2.07 -14.01 24.50
N ASN A 824 -1.63 -13.27 25.52
CA ASN A 824 -0.85 -12.03 25.37
C ASN A 824 0.35 -11.91 26.35
N ASP A 825 0.84 -13.02 26.88
CA ASP A 825 2.00 -13.07 27.79
C ASP A 825 3.29 -12.54 27.15
N ARG A 826 3.39 -12.62 25.82
CA ARG A 826 4.53 -12.12 25.03
C ARG A 826 4.04 -11.39 23.78
N PRO A 827 4.51 -10.15 23.51
CA PRO A 827 4.06 -9.36 22.36
C PRO A 827 4.20 -10.07 21.00
N HIS A 828 5.34 -10.70 20.71
CA HIS A 828 5.57 -11.43 19.45
C HIS A 828 4.76 -12.74 19.31
N ALA A 829 4.22 -13.27 20.40
CA ALA A 829 3.50 -14.55 20.43
C ALA A 829 2.00 -14.37 20.74
N MET A 830 1.49 -13.16 20.58
CA MET A 830 0.08 -12.87 20.77
C MET A 830 -0.79 -13.74 19.85
N GLN A 831 -1.85 -14.35 20.39
CA GLN A 831 -2.74 -15.24 19.62
C GLN A 831 -4.14 -15.31 20.24
N GLY A 832 -5.15 -15.53 19.39
CA GLY A 832 -6.53 -15.70 19.81
C GLY A 832 -7.23 -14.41 20.17
N PHE A 833 -7.13 -13.44 19.26
CA PHE A 833 -7.85 -12.18 19.32
C PHE A 833 -8.49 -11.86 17.96
N CYS A 834 -9.62 -11.15 18.00
CA CYS A 834 -10.20 -10.48 16.84
C CYS A 834 -10.29 -8.98 17.10
N ALA A 835 -10.10 -8.18 16.06
CA ALA A 835 -10.31 -6.75 16.06
C ALA A 835 -11.77 -6.38 16.32
N THR A 836 -11.98 -5.25 17.01
CA THR A 836 -13.29 -4.66 17.27
C THR A 836 -13.39 -3.30 16.57
N GLY A 837 -14.63 -2.84 16.32
CA GLY A 837 -14.87 -1.55 15.65
C GLY A 837 -14.33 -0.33 16.43
N ALA A 838 -14.11 -0.43 17.74
CA ALA A 838 -13.64 0.67 18.59
C ALA A 838 -12.10 0.73 18.74
N GLY A 839 -11.34 0.11 17.84
CA GLY A 839 -9.87 0.13 17.87
C GLY A 839 -9.23 -0.78 18.92
N GLY A 840 -9.94 -1.83 19.36
CA GLY A 840 -9.45 -2.79 20.35
C GLY A 840 -9.41 -4.23 19.86
N LEU A 841 -8.88 -5.13 20.69
CA LEU A 841 -8.87 -6.57 20.45
C LEU A 841 -9.76 -7.28 21.48
N ARG A 842 -10.56 -8.26 21.03
CA ARG A 842 -11.38 -9.13 21.89
C ARG A 842 -10.84 -10.55 21.82
N PRO A 843 -10.67 -11.26 22.97
CA PRO A 843 -10.31 -12.67 22.98
C PRO A 843 -11.26 -13.52 22.13
N ALA A 844 -10.71 -14.41 21.32
CA ALA A 844 -11.44 -15.30 20.42
C ALA A 844 -10.79 -16.70 20.41
N PRO A 845 -11.57 -17.77 20.24
CA PRO A 845 -11.01 -19.12 20.16
C PRO A 845 -10.26 -19.36 18.86
N VAL A 846 -9.06 -19.96 18.97
CA VAL A 846 -8.27 -20.42 17.83
C VAL A 846 -8.01 -21.90 18.00
N LEU A 847 -8.56 -22.68 17.07
CA LEU A 847 -8.29 -24.10 16.95
C LEU A 847 -7.02 -24.28 16.10
N ARG A 848 -6.01 -24.89 16.71
CA ARG A 848 -4.75 -25.23 16.06
C ARG A 848 -4.72 -26.71 15.75
N TYR A 849 -4.31 -27.06 14.54
CA TYR A 849 -4.05 -28.44 14.12
C TYR A 849 -2.61 -28.59 13.67
N ALA A 850 -2.00 -29.75 13.89
CA ALA A 850 -0.59 -29.94 13.55
C ALA A 850 -0.29 -31.30 12.92
N PHE A 851 0.70 -31.32 12.04
CA PHE A 851 1.17 -32.51 11.33
C PHE A 851 2.70 -32.52 11.21
N THR A 852 3.26 -33.73 11.10
CA THR A 852 4.72 -33.93 10.90
C THR A 852 4.98 -34.99 9.84
N GLY A 853 6.04 -34.83 9.06
CA GLY A 853 6.44 -35.78 8.01
C GLY A 853 7.90 -35.61 7.60
N ARG A 854 8.37 -36.51 6.73
CA ARG A 854 9.71 -36.46 6.14
C ARG A 854 9.59 -36.25 4.64
N ASP A 855 10.42 -35.37 4.08
CA ASP A 855 10.46 -34.90 2.70
C ASP A 855 9.21 -34.11 2.26
N ALA A 856 8.02 -34.59 2.64
CA ALA A 856 6.76 -33.91 2.52
C ALA A 856 5.79 -34.33 3.63
N VAL A 857 4.87 -33.44 3.97
CA VAL A 857 3.78 -33.66 4.91
C VAL A 857 2.49 -33.09 4.30
N CYS A 858 1.39 -33.83 4.42
CA CYS A 858 0.09 -33.46 3.86
C CYS A 858 -1.03 -33.81 4.84
N GLY A 859 -1.84 -32.83 5.21
CA GLY A 859 -2.94 -33.02 6.16
C GLY A 859 -3.71 -31.74 6.38
N GLY A 860 -4.83 -31.83 7.08
CA GLY A 860 -5.62 -30.65 7.38
C GLY A 860 -6.88 -30.98 8.19
N VAL A 861 -7.93 -30.20 8.00
CA VAL A 861 -9.16 -30.31 8.79
C VAL A 861 -10.38 -30.38 7.88
N VAL A 862 -11.29 -31.29 8.21
CA VAL A 862 -12.66 -31.34 7.70
C VAL A 862 -13.56 -30.58 8.67
N LEU A 863 -14.34 -29.65 8.14
CA LEU A 863 -15.35 -28.85 8.83
C LEU A 863 -16.73 -29.28 8.33
N ALA A 864 -17.61 -29.74 9.21
CA ALA A 864 -18.90 -30.29 8.81
C ALA A 864 -20.04 -29.89 9.76
N ALA A 865 -21.18 -29.49 9.22
CA ALA A 865 -22.37 -29.17 10.01
C ALA A 865 -23.05 -30.43 10.60
N ASP A 866 -22.86 -31.57 9.95
CA ASP A 866 -23.42 -32.86 10.34
C ASP A 866 -22.57 -34.04 9.83
N ALA A 867 -22.92 -35.25 10.30
CA ALA A 867 -22.19 -36.48 9.96
C ALA A 867 -22.28 -36.85 8.47
N ALA A 868 -23.33 -36.44 7.75
CA ALA A 868 -23.46 -36.76 6.33
C ALA A 868 -22.49 -35.91 5.50
N ALA A 869 -22.37 -34.62 5.82
CA ALA A 869 -21.37 -33.73 5.22
C ALA A 869 -19.95 -34.22 5.49
N GLU A 870 -19.64 -34.64 6.72
CA GLU A 870 -18.34 -35.21 7.09
C GLU A 870 -18.03 -36.47 6.27
N GLN A 871 -18.94 -37.44 6.23
CA GLN A 871 -18.75 -38.68 5.47
C GLN A 871 -18.54 -38.42 3.98
N ARG A 872 -19.27 -37.46 3.41
CA ARG A 872 -19.13 -37.05 2.01
C ARG A 872 -17.75 -36.46 1.74
N LEU A 873 -17.27 -35.55 2.58
CA LEU A 873 -15.95 -34.93 2.43
C LEU A 873 -14.82 -35.95 2.57
N VAL A 874 -14.90 -36.85 3.55
CA VAL A 874 -13.90 -37.92 3.73
C VAL A 874 -13.88 -38.86 2.52
N ARG A 875 -15.04 -39.22 1.96
CA ARG A 875 -15.13 -40.03 0.75
C ARG A 875 -14.48 -39.33 -0.45
N LEU A 876 -14.82 -38.06 -0.69
CA LEU A 876 -14.27 -37.25 -1.79
C LEU A 876 -12.75 -37.07 -1.67
N LEU A 877 -12.21 -36.88 -0.46
CA LEU A 877 -10.76 -36.82 -0.22
C LEU A 877 -10.04 -38.13 -0.59
N GLY A 878 -10.75 -39.27 -0.56
CA GLY A 878 -10.23 -40.57 -0.97
C GLY A 878 -10.31 -40.84 -2.48
N GLU A 879 -10.93 -39.95 -3.26
CA GLU A 879 -11.04 -40.12 -4.71
C GLU A 879 -9.69 -39.85 -5.40
N GLY A 880 -9.34 -40.68 -6.38
CA GLY A 880 -8.04 -40.60 -7.05
C GLY A 880 -7.78 -39.28 -7.79
N GLU A 881 -8.83 -38.55 -8.17
CA GLU A 881 -8.69 -37.22 -8.79
C GLU A 881 -8.22 -36.17 -7.78
N VAL A 882 -8.81 -36.17 -6.58
CA VAL A 882 -8.38 -35.29 -5.47
C VAL A 882 -6.98 -35.69 -4.99
N GLY A 883 -6.70 -37.00 -4.91
CA GLY A 883 -5.35 -37.50 -4.62
C GLY A 883 -4.27 -36.95 -5.56
N ARG A 884 -4.54 -36.94 -6.87
CA ARG A 884 -3.63 -36.36 -7.88
C ARG A 884 -3.38 -34.86 -7.68
N LEU A 885 -4.41 -34.10 -7.31
CA LEU A 885 -4.27 -32.67 -6.99
C LEU A 885 -3.39 -32.43 -5.76
N LEU A 886 -3.36 -33.37 -4.81
CA LEU A 886 -2.53 -33.28 -3.62
C LEU A 886 -1.09 -33.72 -3.85
N GLU A 887 -0.81 -34.54 -4.88
CA GLU A 887 0.54 -35.02 -5.16
C GLU A 887 1.35 -34.08 -6.06
N THR A 888 0.67 -33.46 -7.02
CA THR A 888 1.18 -32.38 -7.88
C THR A 888 1.36 -31.09 -7.10
#